data_AF-A0A0S4IK99-F1
#
_entry.id   AF-A0A0S4IK99-F1
#
_cell.length_a   1.000
_cell.length_b   1.000
_cell.length_c   1.000
_cell.angle_alpha   90.00
_cell.angle_beta   90.00
_cell.angle_gamma   90.00
#
_symmetry.space_group_name_H-M   'P 1'
#
loop_
_entity.id
_entity.type
_entity.pdbx_description
1 polymer ?
#
loop_
_entity_poly.entity_id
_entity_poly.type
_entity_poly.pdbx_seq_one_letter_code
_entity_poly.pdbx_strand_id
1 'polypeptide(L)'
;MRRLSCSFMRGIAPHVLGSVWRASTQQSFVGDVQPKYYDPSTWPKDWTADNIEEFLHSNISTSVTKLNYETLAMLLSVGDISTLTSLLRMYCKVPEIDAIEYLAKHLDTDAGPAMQLQERGKQISDLDSAVTVPRGTARRLVVFSNSIRGSGKTEFLKSFALTRRLEALKCGRLIVRCCIKAQRGSKGEPTWIDRVLEDSKTNTTSKAVNATEEGLCELIKTHVESVTGFPQDARKYSDPASAYESWIRETKTRFKISDDHNMDPLILIDNCEILAQQDHKSLGNKHEDRSFTLLEAFSLAVPAPYCIFVIGSVATMSSLIPLEDITVRAIQNIGPLLPLSYLGSATAITESWNKEADENLREPLFHLSGGLPRPLRLALAQEPQGVSFGRGSAKAFARCFEAYKDAVKRASGDAHKNSLTHAYTCLLASSTKASVHGGENIPINPSWNAPPPVAWTYNDAMLHSIGFYDKHSKRFIVPPIAVVDEIVPTPTTPILPSELHPFLITDVVRKFAPSLNLARQRRLFERAFFYAVYARYLLVFWRTMNPWVPLNEVFDGAIRPEQVKLINRFEVNLSGGVHEATSKRQKQNQQNKVTYEDWDDMLEANLWCRTAARPSAEFAVPLLYGHNVARFAEFKHPKGVPKLRVSRKSNAPLSEVVDVNASAMSSVTWLYP
;
A
#
# COMPACT_ATOMS: atom_id res chain seq x y z
N MET A 1 -9.39 -34.59 24.33
CA MET A 1 -9.84 -33.65 23.27
C MET A 1 -10.69 -32.55 23.93
N ARG A 2 -10.09 -31.41 24.27
CA ARG A 2 -10.80 -30.26 24.86
C ARG A 2 -11.08 -29.25 23.73
N ARG A 3 -12.36 -28.93 23.52
CA ARG A 3 -12.80 -27.85 22.62
C ARG A 3 -12.65 -26.52 23.37
N LEU A 4 -11.84 -25.62 22.82
CA LEU A 4 -11.81 -24.21 23.24
C LEU A 4 -12.83 -23.45 22.38
N SER A 5 -13.84 -22.87 23.04
CA SER A 5 -14.79 -21.94 22.44
C SER A 5 -14.14 -20.58 22.28
N CYS A 6 -14.00 -20.09 21.05
CA CYS A 6 -13.74 -18.67 20.79
C CYS A 6 -15.06 -17.91 20.84
N SER A 7 -15.19 -17.02 21.82
CA SER A 7 -16.31 -16.09 21.92
C SER A 7 -16.21 -14.99 20.88
N PHE A 8 -17.28 -14.84 20.11
CA PHE A 8 -17.52 -13.78 19.12
C PHE A 8 -17.51 -12.39 19.78
N MET A 9 -16.70 -11.46 19.28
CA MET A 9 -16.90 -10.02 19.47
C MET A 9 -17.82 -9.50 18.37
N ARG A 10 -19.08 -9.22 18.71
CA ARG A 10 -19.98 -8.33 17.95
C ARG A 10 -20.12 -7.02 18.72
N GLY A 11 -19.97 -5.89 18.03
CA GLY A 11 -20.59 -4.63 18.45
C GLY A 11 -19.65 -3.44 18.66
N ILE A 12 -19.13 -2.87 17.56
CA ILE A 12 -18.95 -1.41 17.46
C ILE A 12 -19.44 -1.02 16.06
N ALA A 13 -20.70 -0.61 15.96
CA ALA A 13 -21.26 -0.01 14.76
C ALA A 13 -21.07 1.52 14.84
N PRO A 14 -20.52 2.19 13.81
CA PRO A 14 -20.42 3.63 13.82
C PRO A 14 -21.76 4.25 13.39
N HIS A 15 -22.48 4.84 14.33
CA HIS A 15 -23.56 5.78 14.02
C HIS A 15 -22.94 7.12 13.58
N VAL A 16 -22.80 7.33 12.27
CA VAL A 16 -22.53 8.65 11.69
C VAL A 16 -23.82 9.14 11.03
N LEU A 17 -24.56 10.00 11.73
CA LEU A 17 -25.65 10.78 11.17
C LEU A 17 -25.06 11.90 10.32
N GLY A 18 -25.32 11.87 9.02
CA GLY A 18 -24.91 12.92 8.09
C GLY A 18 -25.70 14.21 8.33
N SER A 19 -25.01 15.27 8.76
CA SER A 19 -25.53 16.62 8.73
C SER A 19 -25.28 17.24 7.35
N VAL A 20 -26.38 17.66 6.71
CA VAL A 20 -26.39 18.38 5.44
C VAL A 20 -26.03 19.83 5.72
N TRP A 21 -24.86 20.27 5.24
CA TRP A 21 -24.44 21.67 5.31
C TRP A 21 -25.19 22.49 4.25
N ARG A 22 -26.05 23.42 4.69
CA ARG A 22 -26.53 24.54 3.87
C ARG A 22 -25.51 25.67 3.96
N ALA A 23 -25.03 26.13 2.81
CA ALA A 23 -24.20 27.32 2.70
C ALA A 23 -25.04 28.57 3.01
N SER A 24 -24.65 29.33 4.03
CA SER A 24 -25.06 30.73 4.22
C SER A 24 -23.85 31.64 4.00
N THR A 25 -24.14 32.78 3.39
CA THR A 25 -23.21 33.82 2.96
C THR A 25 -22.52 34.47 4.15
N GLN A 26 -21.19 34.37 4.25
CA GLN A 26 -20.39 34.99 5.33
C GLN A 26 -19.91 36.40 4.94
N GLN A 27 -20.36 37.39 5.71
CA GLN A 27 -19.60 38.62 5.96
C GLN A 27 -18.44 38.32 6.92
N SER A 28 -17.27 38.89 6.65
CA SER A 28 -16.04 38.71 7.43
C SER A 28 -16.12 39.39 8.81
N PHE A 29 -16.46 38.62 9.84
CA PHE A 29 -16.16 38.97 11.23
C PHE A 29 -14.79 38.40 11.61
N VAL A 30 -14.03 39.18 12.40
CA VAL A 30 -12.82 38.71 13.11
C VAL A 30 -13.23 37.43 13.85
N GLY A 31 -12.57 36.31 13.52
CA GLY A 31 -13.04 34.97 13.91
C GLY A 31 -13.23 34.86 15.41
N ASP A 32 -14.49 34.72 15.84
CA ASP A 32 -14.86 34.43 17.22
C ASP A 32 -14.21 33.08 17.62
N VAL A 33 -13.09 33.15 18.33
CA VAL A 33 -12.45 31.97 18.90
C VAL A 33 -13.32 31.53 20.05
N GLN A 34 -14.04 30.40 19.88
CA GLN A 34 -14.86 29.88 20.97
C GLN A 34 -14.00 29.62 22.22
N PRO A 35 -14.41 30.13 23.40
CA PRO A 35 -13.72 29.88 24.65
C PRO A 35 -13.62 28.39 24.96
N LYS A 36 -12.48 27.97 25.51
CA LYS A 36 -12.23 26.59 25.94
C LYS A 36 -12.14 26.53 27.45
N TYR A 37 -12.94 25.69 28.11
CA TYR A 37 -13.03 25.62 29.58
C TYR A 37 -11.71 25.30 30.30
N TYR A 38 -10.72 24.78 29.59
CA TYR A 38 -9.41 24.43 30.13
C TYR A 38 -8.30 25.43 29.77
N ASP A 39 -8.59 26.43 28.94
CA ASP A 39 -7.61 27.42 28.45
C ASP A 39 -8.13 28.84 28.67
N PRO A 40 -7.77 29.47 29.81
CA PRO A 40 -8.26 30.79 30.16
C PRO A 40 -7.74 31.90 29.23
N SER A 41 -6.74 31.65 28.39
CA SER A 41 -6.28 32.63 27.39
C SER A 41 -7.29 32.86 26.27
N THR A 42 -8.23 31.92 26.10
CA THR A 42 -9.33 32.02 25.14
C THR A 42 -10.58 32.67 25.70
N TRP A 43 -10.57 33.04 26.98
CA TRP A 43 -11.75 33.59 27.66
C TRP A 43 -11.82 35.12 27.45
N PRO A 44 -13.02 35.67 27.23
CA PRO A 44 -13.26 37.11 27.31
C PRO A 44 -12.80 37.66 28.66
N LYS A 45 -11.99 38.73 28.62
CA LYS A 45 -11.35 39.30 29.83
C LYS A 45 -12.33 39.92 30.82
N ASP A 46 -13.56 40.19 30.37
CA ASP A 46 -14.66 40.80 31.11
C ASP A 46 -15.61 39.78 31.74
N TRP A 47 -15.33 38.48 31.62
CA TRP A 47 -16.14 37.43 32.27
C TRP A 47 -16.20 37.59 33.79
N THR A 48 -17.42 37.59 34.32
CA THR A 48 -17.69 37.61 35.75
C THR A 48 -17.61 36.20 36.36
N ALA A 49 -17.68 36.13 37.69
CA ALA A 49 -17.75 34.86 38.41
C ALA A 49 -18.91 33.98 37.90
N ASP A 50 -20.09 34.57 37.65
CA ASP A 50 -21.27 33.87 37.13
C ASP A 50 -21.03 33.31 35.72
N ASN A 51 -20.37 34.07 34.84
CA ASN A 51 -20.04 33.59 33.49
C ASN A 51 -19.09 32.39 33.55
N ILE A 52 -18.07 32.46 34.41
CA ILE A 52 -17.11 31.37 34.60
C ILE A 52 -17.79 30.15 35.24
N GLU A 53 -18.66 30.36 36.22
CA GLU A 53 -19.43 29.29 36.85
C GLU A 53 -20.30 28.55 35.84
N GLU A 54 -21.11 29.28 35.07
CA GLU A 54 -21.96 28.69 34.03
C GLU A 54 -21.13 27.90 33.02
N PHE A 55 -20.00 28.46 32.60
CA PHE A 55 -19.10 27.83 31.62
C PHE A 55 -18.40 26.58 32.15
N LEU A 56 -18.01 26.57 33.43
CA LEU A 56 -17.29 25.46 34.05
C LEU A 56 -18.21 24.38 34.65
N HIS A 57 -19.50 24.68 34.89
CA HIS A 57 -20.42 23.82 35.65
C HIS A 57 -20.42 22.35 35.22
N SER A 58 -20.41 22.05 33.91
CA SER A 58 -20.39 20.67 33.39
C SER A 58 -18.99 20.03 33.38
N ASN A 59 -17.96 20.85 33.53
CA ASN A 59 -16.56 20.51 33.36
C ASN A 59 -15.77 20.42 34.68
N ILE A 60 -16.39 20.65 35.85
CA ILE A 60 -15.71 20.50 37.15
C ILE A 60 -15.66 19.02 37.58
N SER A 61 -14.55 18.62 38.18
CA SER A 61 -14.36 17.28 38.74
C SER A 61 -15.23 17.07 39.98
N THR A 62 -15.94 15.94 40.05
CA THR A 62 -16.91 15.62 41.11
C THR A 62 -16.31 15.52 42.53
N SER A 63 -14.99 15.48 42.66
CA SER A 63 -14.27 15.39 43.93
C SER A 63 -14.01 16.72 44.62
N VAL A 64 -14.47 17.85 44.06
CA VAL A 64 -14.17 19.20 44.56
C VAL A 64 -15.37 19.75 45.33
N THR A 65 -15.20 20.09 46.61
CA THR A 65 -16.30 20.49 47.50
C THR A 65 -16.76 21.94 47.34
N LYS A 66 -15.94 22.86 46.80
CA LYS A 66 -16.38 24.21 46.36
C LYS A 66 -15.27 24.93 45.57
N LEU A 67 -15.57 25.40 44.36
CA LEU A 67 -14.70 26.29 43.58
C LEU A 67 -15.06 27.76 43.90
N ASN A 68 -14.07 28.63 44.08
CA ASN A 68 -14.29 30.06 44.31
C ASN A 68 -14.17 30.80 42.97
N TYR A 69 -15.30 31.03 42.30
CA TYR A 69 -15.34 31.63 40.97
C TYR A 69 -14.96 33.11 40.96
N GLU A 70 -15.14 33.81 42.08
CA GLU A 70 -14.71 35.20 42.26
C GLU A 70 -13.18 35.32 42.14
N THR A 71 -12.46 34.33 42.67
CA THR A 71 -11.00 34.25 42.53
C THR A 71 -10.60 34.02 41.08
N LEU A 72 -11.32 33.16 40.35
CA LEU A 72 -11.04 32.91 38.94
C LEU A 72 -11.29 34.14 38.07
N ALA A 73 -12.41 34.83 38.29
CA ALA A 73 -12.74 36.08 37.60
C ALA A 73 -11.73 37.19 37.91
N MET A 74 -11.31 37.31 39.17
CA MET A 74 -10.26 38.25 39.57
C MET A 74 -8.94 37.96 38.84
N LEU A 75 -8.47 36.70 38.85
CA LEU A 75 -7.24 36.31 38.15
C LEU A 75 -7.33 36.58 36.64
N LEU A 76 -8.49 36.33 36.02
CA LEU A 76 -8.72 36.63 34.61
C LEU A 76 -8.64 38.13 34.33
N SER A 77 -9.29 38.96 35.13
CA SER A 77 -9.35 40.42 34.97
C SER A 77 -7.98 41.10 35.15
N VAL A 78 -7.16 40.59 36.07
CA VAL A 78 -5.79 41.07 36.31
C VAL A 78 -4.80 40.50 35.29
N GLY A 79 -5.22 39.50 34.50
CA GLY A 79 -4.41 38.86 33.48
C GLY A 79 -3.41 37.83 34.02
N ASP A 80 -3.61 37.33 35.25
CA ASP A 80 -2.82 36.22 35.81
C ASP A 80 -3.31 34.88 35.27
N ILE A 81 -3.12 34.70 33.97
CA ILE A 81 -3.50 33.50 33.21
C ILE A 81 -2.75 32.26 33.73
N SER A 82 -1.54 32.42 34.26
CA SER A 82 -0.72 31.31 34.77
C SER A 82 -1.32 30.69 36.04
N THR A 83 -1.65 31.51 37.04
CA THR A 83 -2.29 31.05 38.27
C THR A 83 -3.68 30.49 37.97
N LEU A 84 -4.45 31.18 37.12
CA LEU A 84 -5.77 30.71 36.70
C LEU A 84 -5.71 29.33 36.03
N THR A 85 -4.78 29.14 35.09
CA THR A 85 -4.55 27.84 34.43
C THR A 85 -4.21 26.74 35.44
N SER A 86 -3.40 27.06 36.46
CA SER A 86 -3.03 26.11 37.52
C SER A 86 -4.22 25.68 38.37
N LEU A 87 -5.12 26.62 38.70
CA LEU A 87 -6.37 26.31 39.42
C LEU A 87 -7.29 25.46 38.55
N LEU A 88 -7.51 25.82 37.28
CA LEU A 88 -8.34 25.05 36.36
C LEU A 88 -7.82 23.61 36.17
N ARG A 89 -6.49 23.41 36.18
CA ARG A 89 -5.89 22.06 36.14
C ARG A 89 -6.30 21.20 37.33
N MET A 90 -6.47 21.78 38.51
CA MET A 90 -6.88 21.06 39.72
C MET A 90 -8.39 20.77 39.75
N TYR A 91 -9.20 21.69 39.23
CA TYR A 91 -10.65 21.66 39.41
C TYR A 91 -11.42 21.10 38.21
N CYS A 92 -10.94 21.30 36.99
CA CYS A 92 -11.64 20.87 35.78
C CYS A 92 -11.28 19.44 35.37
N LYS A 93 -12.26 18.74 34.81
CA LYS A 93 -12.12 17.45 34.12
C LYS A 93 -11.07 17.55 33.03
N VAL A 94 -10.46 16.41 32.74
CA VAL A 94 -9.58 16.30 31.59
C VAL A 94 -10.45 16.21 30.34
N PRO A 95 -10.21 17.01 29.28
CA PRO A 95 -10.83 16.73 27.99
C PRO A 95 -10.47 15.30 27.58
N GLU A 96 -11.47 14.45 27.39
CA GLU A 96 -11.22 13.11 26.87
C GLU A 96 -10.75 13.24 25.42
N ILE A 97 -9.64 12.59 25.08
CA ILE A 97 -9.16 12.55 23.71
C ILE A 97 -10.09 11.61 22.94
N ASP A 98 -10.87 12.17 22.01
CA ASP A 98 -11.56 11.35 21.03
C ASP A 98 -10.50 10.70 20.12
N ALA A 99 -10.35 9.39 20.25
CA ALA A 99 -9.35 8.63 19.53
C ALA A 99 -9.55 8.71 18.00
N ILE A 100 -10.79 8.76 17.52
CA ILE A 100 -11.11 8.80 16.10
C ILE A 100 -10.77 10.18 15.54
N GLU A 101 -11.17 11.25 16.24
CA GLU A 101 -10.84 12.62 15.87
C GLU A 101 -9.33 12.85 15.89
N TYR A 102 -8.63 12.37 16.92
CA TYR A 102 -7.17 12.47 17.01
C TYR A 102 -6.48 11.79 15.82
N LEU A 103 -6.87 10.55 15.50
CA LEU A 103 -6.30 9.82 14.37
C LEU A 103 -6.63 10.50 13.04
N ALA A 104 -7.87 10.97 12.85
CA ALA A 104 -8.27 11.74 11.67
C ALA A 104 -7.49 13.06 11.55
N LYS A 105 -7.17 13.73 12.66
CA LYS A 105 -6.37 14.95 12.70
C LYS A 105 -4.91 14.70 12.30
N HIS A 106 -4.30 13.60 12.73
CA HIS A 106 -2.86 13.39 12.57
C HIS A 106 -2.43 12.41 11.47
N LEU A 107 -3.34 11.60 10.94
CA LEU A 107 -3.09 10.71 9.81
C LEU A 107 -3.63 11.29 8.50
N ASP A 108 -3.01 10.91 7.38
CA ASP A 108 -3.49 11.28 6.05
C ASP A 108 -4.72 10.41 5.71
N THR A 109 -5.90 10.95 5.98
CA THR A 109 -7.15 10.33 5.58
C THR A 109 -7.62 10.96 4.28
N ASP A 110 -7.45 10.25 3.17
CA ASP A 110 -8.14 10.60 1.93
C ASP A 110 -9.65 10.75 2.26
N ALA A 111 -10.31 11.80 1.76
CA ALA A 111 -11.74 12.09 2.01
C ALA A 111 -12.72 11.01 1.48
N GLY A 112 -12.20 9.89 0.99
CA GLY A 112 -12.99 8.77 0.52
C GLY A 112 -13.48 7.86 1.66
N PRO A 113 -14.39 6.93 1.36
CA PRO A 113 -14.93 5.99 2.32
C PRO A 113 -13.82 5.14 2.95
N ALA A 114 -13.84 4.97 4.27
CA ALA A 114 -12.90 4.11 4.98
C ALA A 114 -13.11 2.64 4.57
N MET A 115 -12.02 1.89 4.45
CA MET A 115 -12.06 0.45 4.22
C MET A 115 -11.61 -0.25 5.50
N GLN A 116 -12.46 -1.14 6.03
CA GLN A 116 -12.13 -1.90 7.22
C GLN A 116 -10.90 -2.78 6.97
N LEU A 117 -10.11 -2.99 8.02
CA LEU A 117 -8.87 -3.72 7.92
C LEU A 117 -9.13 -5.23 7.79
N GLN A 118 -8.63 -5.84 6.71
CA GLN A 118 -8.81 -7.27 6.44
C GLN A 118 -7.47 -8.01 6.42
N GLU A 119 -7.48 -9.26 6.91
CA GLU A 119 -6.32 -10.17 6.88
C GLU A 119 -5.03 -9.62 7.49
N ARG A 120 -5.12 -8.73 8.50
CA ARG A 120 -3.96 -8.15 9.21
C ARG A 120 -3.80 -8.61 10.66
N GLY A 121 -4.61 -9.57 11.12
CA GLY A 121 -4.59 -10.01 12.52
C GLY A 121 -3.22 -10.53 12.98
N LYS A 122 -2.48 -11.20 12.09
CA LYS A 122 -1.10 -11.63 12.38
C LYS A 122 -0.18 -10.43 12.56
N GLN A 123 -0.14 -9.48 11.62
CA GLN A 123 0.73 -8.30 11.70
C GLN A 123 0.38 -7.40 12.89
N ILE A 124 -0.89 -7.29 13.29
CA ILE A 124 -1.29 -6.59 14.52
C ILE A 124 -0.69 -7.28 15.74
N SER A 125 -0.80 -8.61 15.83
CA SER A 125 -0.23 -9.38 16.95
C SER A 125 1.30 -9.32 16.96
N ASP A 126 1.93 -9.41 15.79
CA ASP A 126 3.38 -9.29 15.64
C ASP A 126 3.86 -7.91 16.08
N LEU A 127 3.13 -6.84 15.72
CA LEU A 127 3.43 -5.48 16.15
C LEU A 127 3.22 -5.31 17.66
N ASP A 128 2.11 -5.79 18.22
CA ASP A 128 1.80 -5.72 19.65
C ASP A 128 2.89 -6.41 20.49
N SER A 129 3.29 -7.61 20.06
CA SER A 129 4.39 -8.35 20.67
C SER A 129 5.73 -7.64 20.50
N ALA A 130 6.00 -7.06 19.33
CA ALA A 130 7.24 -6.35 19.07
C ALA A 130 7.37 -5.15 20.01
N VAL A 131 6.38 -4.24 20.02
CA VAL A 131 6.48 -2.96 20.76
C VAL A 131 6.37 -3.11 22.28
N THR A 132 6.15 -4.31 22.80
CA THR A 132 6.10 -4.58 24.25
C THR A 132 7.51 -4.78 24.78
N VAL A 133 8.07 -3.74 25.41
CA VAL A 133 9.45 -3.78 25.94
C VAL A 133 9.47 -4.42 27.33
N PRO A 134 10.30 -5.47 27.57
CA PRO A 134 10.43 -6.03 28.90
C PRO A 134 11.02 -5.00 29.88
N ARG A 135 10.39 -4.85 31.05
CA ARG A 135 10.87 -3.96 32.13
C ARG A 135 12.30 -4.31 32.52
N GLY A 136 13.08 -3.26 32.82
CA GLY A 136 14.48 -3.41 33.24
C GLY A 136 15.46 -3.65 32.09
N THR A 137 14.99 -3.69 30.84
CA THR A 137 15.91 -3.69 29.69
C THR A 137 16.32 -2.26 29.37
N ALA A 138 17.62 -1.98 29.24
CA ALA A 138 18.12 -0.69 28.75
C ALA A 138 18.07 -0.61 27.21
N ARG A 139 17.12 -1.30 26.59
CA ARG A 139 17.07 -1.50 25.14
C ARG A 139 16.08 -0.56 24.49
N ARG A 140 16.54 0.17 23.48
CA ARG A 140 15.68 0.86 22.53
C ARG A 140 15.15 -0.13 21.51
N LEU A 141 13.89 0.03 21.14
CA LEU A 141 13.27 -0.78 20.11
C LEU A 141 12.80 0.07 18.92
N VAL A 142 13.23 -0.32 17.72
CA VAL A 142 12.75 0.24 16.46
C VAL A 142 12.01 -0.86 15.71
N VAL A 143 10.69 -0.73 15.63
CA VAL A 143 9.86 -1.63 14.85
C VAL A 143 9.54 -0.97 13.52
N PHE A 144 9.58 -1.72 12.42
CA PHE A 144 9.25 -1.16 11.12
C PHE A 144 8.48 -2.11 10.22
N SER A 145 7.77 -1.55 9.24
CA SER A 145 7.15 -2.28 8.14
C SER A 145 7.35 -1.52 6.83
N ASN A 146 7.93 -2.20 5.84
CA ASN A 146 8.03 -1.69 4.49
C ASN A 146 6.90 -2.27 3.63
N SER A 147 5.96 -1.43 3.20
CA SER A 147 4.74 -1.82 2.52
C SER A 147 4.39 -0.88 1.37
N ILE A 148 4.08 -1.44 0.21
CA ILE A 148 3.78 -0.70 -1.02
C ILE A 148 2.63 0.30 -0.86
N ARG A 149 2.58 1.31 -1.71
CA ARG A 149 1.50 2.30 -1.69
C ARG A 149 0.15 1.62 -1.90
N GLY A 150 -0.81 1.96 -1.05
CA GLY A 150 -2.16 1.43 -1.14
C GLY A 150 -2.42 0.08 -0.48
N SER A 151 -1.45 -0.47 0.27
CA SER A 151 -1.60 -1.73 1.03
C SER A 151 -2.48 -1.64 2.30
N GLY A 152 -2.93 -0.43 2.66
CA GLY A 152 -3.73 -0.18 3.87
C GLY A 152 -2.93 0.22 5.12
N LYS A 153 -1.72 0.78 4.98
CA LYS A 153 -0.86 1.21 6.10
C LYS A 153 -1.57 2.08 7.15
N THR A 154 -2.25 3.14 6.71
CA THR A 154 -2.93 4.07 7.61
C THR A 154 -4.08 3.41 8.37
N GLU A 155 -4.88 2.58 7.71
CA GLU A 155 -5.95 1.81 8.37
C GLU A 155 -5.39 0.74 9.31
N PHE A 156 -4.24 0.15 8.98
CA PHE A 156 -3.51 -0.74 9.88
C PHE A 156 -3.10 -0.03 11.17
N LEU A 157 -2.54 1.18 11.09
CA LEU A 157 -2.18 1.98 12.26
C LEU A 157 -3.40 2.38 13.09
N LYS A 158 -4.49 2.83 12.45
CA LYS A 158 -5.74 3.15 13.14
C LYS A 158 -6.28 1.95 13.91
N SER A 159 -6.35 0.80 13.24
CA SER A 159 -6.83 -0.44 13.88
C SER A 159 -5.93 -0.85 15.04
N PHE A 160 -4.60 -0.80 14.88
CA PHE A 160 -3.67 -1.09 15.98
C PHE A 160 -3.88 -0.14 17.16
N ALA A 161 -3.94 1.17 16.92
CA ALA A 161 -4.16 2.16 17.96
C ALA A 161 -5.49 1.92 18.69
N LEU A 162 -6.58 1.71 17.97
CA LEU A 162 -7.92 1.53 18.54
C LEU A 162 -8.14 0.17 19.22
N THR A 163 -7.43 -0.89 18.82
CA THR A 163 -7.64 -2.24 19.36
C THR A 163 -6.62 -2.65 20.40
N ARG A 164 -5.38 -2.13 20.34
CA ARG A 164 -4.27 -2.53 21.22
C ARG A 164 -3.77 -1.40 22.11
N ARG A 165 -3.98 -0.14 21.74
CA ARG A 165 -3.39 1.03 22.42
C ARG A 165 -4.42 2.14 22.67
N LEU A 166 -5.70 1.81 22.82
CA LEU A 166 -6.77 2.79 22.96
C LEU A 166 -6.61 3.62 24.24
N GLU A 167 -6.37 2.96 25.37
CA GLU A 167 -6.18 3.64 26.66
C GLU A 167 -4.91 4.48 26.67
N ALA A 168 -3.81 3.96 26.11
CA ALA A 168 -2.59 4.73 25.92
C ALA A 168 -2.83 5.98 25.09
N LEU A 169 -3.60 5.88 24.01
CA LEU A 169 -3.98 7.02 23.17
C LEU A 169 -4.82 8.03 23.95
N LYS A 170 -5.85 7.58 24.67
CA LYS A 170 -6.75 8.44 25.48
C LYS A 170 -6.03 9.20 26.59
N CYS A 171 -4.98 8.62 27.14
CA CYS A 171 -4.16 9.25 28.18
C CYS A 171 -2.90 9.94 27.61
N GLY A 172 -2.82 10.11 26.29
CA GLY A 172 -1.72 10.81 25.64
C GLY A 172 -0.38 10.09 25.66
N ARG A 173 -0.33 8.78 25.95
CA ARG A 173 0.88 7.92 25.89
C ARG A 173 1.21 7.38 24.51
N LEU A 174 0.32 7.60 23.54
CA LEU A 174 0.56 7.25 22.14
C LEU A 174 0.66 8.52 21.29
N ILE A 175 1.75 8.67 20.54
CA ILE A 175 1.89 9.67 19.49
C ILE A 175 1.67 8.97 18.15
N VAL A 176 0.74 9.48 17.35
CA VAL A 176 0.53 9.01 15.98
C VAL A 176 0.70 10.18 15.02
N ARG A 177 1.62 10.09 14.05
CA ARG A 177 1.87 11.15 13.07
C ARG A 177 2.06 10.58 11.68
N CYS A 178 1.56 11.29 10.68
CA CYS A 178 1.89 11.08 9.28
C CYS A 178 2.88 12.15 8.81
N CYS A 179 4.03 11.76 8.26
CA CYS A 179 5.04 12.71 7.79
C CYS A 179 4.50 13.63 6.68
N ILE A 180 3.78 13.07 5.70
CA ILE A 180 3.18 13.84 4.60
C ILE A 180 2.22 14.91 5.13
N LYS A 181 1.40 14.55 6.13
CA LYS A 181 0.43 15.48 6.73
C LYS A 181 1.11 16.57 7.54
N ALA A 182 2.12 16.20 8.33
CA ALA A 182 2.91 17.15 9.10
C ALA A 182 3.57 18.20 8.19
N GLN A 183 4.16 17.76 7.07
CA GLN A 183 4.81 18.64 6.11
C GLN A 183 3.83 19.63 5.43
N ARG A 184 2.60 19.20 5.11
CA ARG A 184 1.59 20.07 4.49
C ARG A 184 0.97 21.08 5.47
N GLY A 185 1.08 20.81 6.77
CA GLY A 185 0.42 21.59 7.82
C GLY A 185 1.16 22.84 8.26
N SER A 186 2.38 23.10 7.79
CA SER A 186 3.20 24.23 8.24
C SER A 186 2.68 25.56 7.69
N LYS A 187 2.04 26.35 8.55
CA LYS A 187 1.75 27.76 8.32
C LYS A 187 2.32 28.57 9.48
N GLY A 188 3.53 29.10 9.31
CA GLY A 188 4.21 29.89 10.32
C GLY A 188 5.42 29.17 10.89
N GLU A 189 5.29 28.63 12.10
CA GLU A 189 6.42 28.06 12.85
C GLU A 189 6.90 26.72 12.29
N PRO A 190 8.21 26.41 12.39
CA PRO A 190 8.77 25.13 11.96
C PRO A 190 8.14 23.98 12.75
N THR A 191 7.55 23.03 12.04
CA THR A 191 7.01 21.82 12.65
C THR A 191 8.15 20.86 13.04
N TRP A 192 7.84 19.83 13.83
CA TRP A 192 8.81 18.79 14.17
C TRP A 192 9.49 18.17 12.94
N ILE A 193 8.75 17.99 11.83
CA ILE A 193 9.30 17.39 10.62
C ILE A 193 10.20 18.37 9.87
N ASP A 194 9.89 19.68 9.91
CA ASP A 194 10.75 20.70 9.30
C ASP A 194 12.13 20.70 9.97
N ARG A 195 12.18 20.58 11.30
CA ARG A 195 13.43 20.45 12.08
C ARG A 195 14.23 19.21 11.69
N VAL A 196 13.59 18.04 11.62
CA VAL A 196 14.29 16.80 11.19
C VAL A 196 14.86 16.94 9.77
N LEU A 197 14.15 17.64 8.88
CA LEU A 197 14.59 17.89 7.50
C LEU A 197 15.73 18.92 7.38
N GLU A 198 16.14 19.61 8.45
CA GLU A 198 17.29 20.52 8.41
C GLU A 198 18.63 19.78 8.35
N ASP A 199 18.71 18.58 8.91
CA ASP A 199 19.92 17.74 8.92
C ASP A 199 20.25 17.13 7.54
N SER A 200 19.32 17.18 6.57
CA SER A 200 19.65 16.83 5.18
C SER A 200 20.26 17.99 4.40
N LYS A 201 20.16 19.22 4.91
CA LYS A 201 20.60 20.45 4.23
C LYS A 201 21.94 20.96 4.74
N THR A 202 22.22 20.80 6.02
CA THR A 202 23.37 21.44 6.67
C THR A 202 24.52 20.46 6.89
N ASN A 203 25.73 20.84 6.43
CA ASN A 203 26.97 20.09 6.69
C ASN A 203 27.69 20.59 7.95
N THR A 204 27.00 21.31 8.84
CA THR A 204 27.63 21.99 9.97
C THR A 204 28.20 20.97 10.95
N THR A 205 29.53 20.81 10.91
CA THR A 205 30.33 20.02 11.86
C THR A 205 30.53 20.74 13.20
N SER A 206 30.06 21.98 13.33
CA SER A 206 30.01 22.67 14.61
C SER A 206 29.05 21.94 15.55
N LYS A 207 29.44 21.77 16.82
CA LYS A 207 28.70 21.15 17.95
C LYS A 207 27.29 21.75 18.25
N ALA A 208 26.68 22.47 17.32
CA ALA A 208 25.30 22.92 17.40
C ALA A 208 24.37 21.69 17.44
N VAL A 209 23.30 21.84 18.21
CA VAL A 209 22.32 20.81 18.57
C VAL A 209 21.85 20.03 17.34
N ASN A 210 21.70 18.71 17.47
CA ASN A 210 21.24 17.83 16.41
C ASN A 210 19.75 18.15 16.09
N ALA A 211 19.46 18.67 14.89
CA ALA A 211 18.11 19.13 14.53
C ALA A 211 17.09 17.98 14.54
N THR A 212 17.53 16.74 14.32
CA THR A 212 16.72 15.53 14.46
C THR A 212 16.29 15.28 15.90
N GLU A 213 17.17 15.52 16.87
CA GLU A 213 16.84 15.44 18.30
C GLU A 213 15.89 16.56 18.72
N GLU A 214 16.12 17.79 18.23
CA GLU A 214 15.18 18.91 18.44
C GLU A 214 13.80 18.60 17.85
N GLY A 215 13.77 18.01 16.64
CA GLY A 215 12.54 17.57 15.99
C GLY A 215 11.78 16.56 16.84
N LEU A 216 12.45 15.58 17.44
CA LEU A 216 11.82 14.64 18.36
C LEU A 216 11.30 15.34 19.63
N CYS A 217 12.08 16.25 20.21
CA CYS A 217 11.67 17.01 21.38
C CYS A 217 10.43 17.87 21.10
N GLU A 218 10.40 18.55 19.96
CA GLU A 218 9.28 19.39 19.53
C GLU A 218 8.04 18.54 19.24
N LEU A 219 8.20 17.35 18.63
CA LEU A 219 7.09 16.40 18.45
C LEU A 219 6.45 16.03 19.78
N ILE A 220 7.27 15.69 20.79
CA ILE A 220 6.79 15.28 22.10
C ILE A 220 6.17 16.48 22.82
N LYS A 221 6.83 17.63 22.85
CA LYS A 221 6.34 18.86 23.49
C LYS A 221 4.97 19.24 22.94
N THR A 222 4.85 19.42 21.63
CA THR A 222 3.58 19.80 20.98
C THR A 222 2.48 18.77 21.19
N HIS A 223 2.84 17.49 21.26
CA HIS A 223 1.88 16.44 21.62
C HIS A 223 1.40 16.61 23.06
N VAL A 224 2.32 16.71 24.04
CA VAL A 224 1.98 16.89 25.46
C VAL A 224 1.13 18.14 25.67
N GLU A 225 1.48 19.26 25.02
CA GLU A 225 0.66 20.48 25.00
C GLU A 225 -0.75 20.19 24.50
N SER A 226 -0.87 19.54 23.34
CA SER A 226 -2.15 19.24 22.72
C SER A 226 -3.01 18.27 23.53
N VAL A 227 -2.44 17.28 24.21
CA VAL A 227 -3.22 16.27 24.97
C VAL A 227 -3.55 16.71 26.38
N THR A 228 -2.67 17.49 27.00
CA THR A 228 -2.93 17.98 28.37
C THR A 228 -3.74 19.28 28.37
N GLY A 229 -3.68 20.04 27.28
CA GLY A 229 -4.28 21.37 27.14
C GLY A 229 -3.40 22.48 27.72
N PHE A 230 -2.14 22.20 28.07
CA PHE A 230 -1.29 23.15 28.79
C PHE A 230 0.02 23.44 28.05
N PRO A 231 0.42 24.72 27.94
CA PRO A 231 1.74 25.10 27.45
C PRO A 231 2.85 24.37 28.21
N GLN A 232 3.87 23.94 27.47
CA GLN A 232 4.99 23.21 28.04
C GLN A 232 6.24 24.09 28.10
N ASP A 233 6.96 24.02 29.22
CA ASP A 233 8.24 24.71 29.38
C ASP A 233 9.28 24.09 28.43
N ALA A 234 9.71 24.85 27.43
CA ALA A 234 10.67 24.40 26.41
C ALA A 234 11.98 23.85 27.01
N ARG A 235 12.40 24.33 28.20
CA ARG A 235 13.62 23.85 28.87
C ARG A 235 13.54 22.38 29.30
N LYS A 236 12.32 21.86 29.48
CA LYS A 236 12.07 20.45 29.84
C LYS A 236 12.10 19.51 28.63
N TYR A 237 12.24 20.06 27.42
CA TYR A 237 12.27 19.37 26.15
C TYR A 237 13.53 19.78 25.37
N SER A 238 14.65 19.98 26.08
CA SER A 238 15.95 20.36 25.49
C SER A 238 16.68 19.18 24.84
N ASP A 239 16.35 17.96 25.23
CA ASP A 239 16.96 16.72 24.75
C ASP A 239 15.94 15.57 24.83
N PRO A 240 16.13 14.48 24.05
CA PRO A 240 15.16 13.40 23.97
C PRO A 240 14.85 12.73 25.31
N ALA A 241 15.84 12.58 26.21
CA ALA A 241 15.62 11.93 27.50
C ALA A 241 14.71 12.78 28.39
N SER A 242 15.05 14.07 28.54
CA SER A 242 14.23 15.04 29.29
C SER A 242 12.83 15.19 28.71
N ALA A 243 12.70 15.16 27.37
CA ALA A 243 11.41 15.23 26.68
C ALA A 243 10.52 14.01 27.01
N TYR A 244 11.06 12.79 27.00
CA TYR A 244 10.33 11.58 27.39
C TYR A 244 9.96 11.57 28.87
N GLU A 245 10.87 11.96 29.77
CA GLU A 245 10.57 12.08 31.20
C GLU A 245 9.44 13.08 31.45
N SER A 246 9.47 14.21 30.75
CA SER A 246 8.43 15.24 30.85
C SER A 246 7.10 14.76 30.28
N TRP A 247 7.11 14.08 29.13
CA TRP A 247 5.92 13.43 28.58
C TRP A 247 5.30 12.45 29.57
N ILE A 248 6.11 11.58 30.16
CA ILE A 248 5.65 10.58 31.13
C ILE A 248 5.09 11.27 32.37
N ARG A 249 5.81 12.23 32.94
CA ARG A 249 5.39 12.92 34.16
C ARG A 249 4.09 13.68 33.94
N GLU A 250 4.01 14.52 32.91
CA GLU A 250 2.86 15.39 32.70
C GLU A 250 1.59 14.60 32.38
N THR A 251 1.69 13.54 31.57
CA THR A 251 0.55 12.66 31.28
C THR A 251 0.17 11.79 32.49
N LYS A 252 1.14 11.28 33.28
CA LYS A 252 0.85 10.53 34.52
C LYS A 252 0.08 11.40 35.50
N THR A 253 0.55 12.63 35.73
CA THR A 253 -0.11 13.59 36.61
C THR A 253 -1.48 13.98 36.08
N ARG A 254 -1.61 14.26 34.77
CA ARG A 254 -2.87 14.73 34.18
C ARG A 254 -3.96 13.65 34.15
N PHE A 255 -3.62 12.43 33.75
CA PHE A 255 -4.58 11.34 33.53
C PHE A 255 -4.59 10.28 34.65
N LYS A 256 -3.81 10.48 35.72
CA LYS A 256 -3.71 9.55 36.88
C LYS A 256 -3.37 8.11 36.46
N ILE A 257 -2.42 7.99 35.52
CA ILE A 257 -2.05 6.72 34.88
C ILE A 257 -1.36 5.79 35.88
N SER A 258 -1.78 4.53 35.92
CA SER A 258 -1.11 3.46 36.67
C SER A 258 0.16 2.98 35.97
N ASP A 259 1.08 2.36 36.71
CA ASP A 259 2.31 1.82 36.14
C ASP A 259 2.06 0.44 35.46
N ASP A 260 1.25 0.42 34.39
CA ASP A 260 1.02 -0.74 33.49
C ASP A 260 1.86 -0.59 32.20
N HIS A 261 2.35 -1.72 31.66
CA HIS A 261 3.13 -1.78 30.41
C HIS A 261 2.35 -1.30 29.19
N ASN A 262 1.02 -1.50 29.18
CA ASN A 262 0.19 -1.01 28.09
C ASN A 262 0.16 0.53 27.99
N MET A 263 0.69 1.22 28.99
CA MET A 263 0.76 2.68 29.08
C MET A 263 2.18 3.22 28.85
N ASP A 264 3.14 2.37 28.46
CA ASP A 264 4.47 2.81 28.09
C ASP A 264 4.41 3.74 26.86
N PRO A 265 5.19 4.84 26.83
CA PRO A 265 5.19 5.77 25.71
C PRO A 265 5.57 5.11 24.38
N LEU A 266 4.76 5.34 23.35
CA LEU A 266 4.96 4.78 22.01
C LEU A 266 4.73 5.84 20.94
N ILE A 267 5.61 5.86 19.93
CA ILE A 267 5.47 6.71 18.74
C ILE A 267 5.19 5.83 17.53
N LEU A 268 4.13 6.16 16.78
CA LEU A 268 3.76 5.55 15.50
C LEU A 268 3.90 6.58 14.38
N ILE A 269 4.76 6.31 13.39
CA ILE A 269 4.99 7.19 12.23
C ILE A 269 4.48 6.52 10.95
N ASP A 270 3.56 7.19 10.25
CA ASP A 270 3.01 6.80 8.95
C ASP A 270 3.65 7.58 7.80
N ASN A 271 3.68 6.98 6.60
CA ASN A 271 4.22 7.54 5.37
C ASN A 271 5.60 8.21 5.54
N CYS A 272 6.54 7.46 6.13
CA CYS A 272 7.88 7.95 6.44
C CYS A 272 8.84 8.05 5.24
N GLU A 273 8.37 7.93 3.99
CA GLU A 273 9.23 7.91 2.79
C GLU A 273 10.06 9.19 2.67
N ILE A 274 9.51 10.35 3.04
CA ILE A 274 10.24 11.62 2.99
C ILE A 274 11.49 11.63 3.87
N LEU A 275 11.46 10.93 5.01
CA LEU A 275 12.60 10.81 5.92
C LEU A 275 13.54 9.68 5.49
N ALA A 276 13.00 8.60 4.93
CA ALA A 276 13.81 7.46 4.50
C ALA A 276 14.61 7.73 3.22
N GLN A 277 14.17 8.67 2.39
CA GLN A 277 14.82 9.02 1.11
C GLN A 277 15.88 10.12 1.25
N GLN A 278 16.08 10.67 2.45
CA GLN A 278 17.02 11.74 2.69
C GLN A 278 18.13 11.27 3.60
N ASP A 279 19.37 11.48 3.16
CA ASP A 279 20.55 11.20 3.96
C ASP A 279 20.76 12.28 5.01
N HIS A 280 21.12 11.85 6.21
CA HIS A 280 21.63 12.69 7.27
C HIS A 280 23.08 13.10 6.92
N LYS A 281 23.35 14.40 6.87
CA LYS A 281 24.65 14.90 6.37
C LYS A 281 25.81 14.67 7.33
N SER A 282 25.56 14.70 8.64
CA SER A 282 26.59 14.56 9.67
C SER A 282 26.68 13.16 10.32
N LEU A 283 25.63 12.34 10.26
CA LEU A 283 25.59 11.03 10.92
C LEU A 283 25.91 9.91 9.92
N GLY A 284 27.17 9.44 9.94
CA GLY A 284 27.65 8.34 9.09
C GLY A 284 27.50 6.97 9.74
N ASN A 285 27.07 5.97 8.96
CA ASN A 285 27.15 4.56 9.28
C ASN A 285 28.52 4.01 8.88
N LYS A 286 29.42 3.87 9.86
CA LYS A 286 30.80 3.38 9.64
C LYS A 286 30.86 1.97 9.06
N HIS A 287 29.85 1.13 9.28
CA HIS A 287 29.87 -0.27 8.83
C HIS A 287 29.50 -0.42 7.35
N GLU A 288 28.58 0.39 6.87
CA GLU A 288 28.06 0.31 5.50
C GLU A 288 28.66 1.38 4.57
N ASP A 289 29.61 2.18 5.06
CA ASP A 289 30.22 3.31 4.34
C ASP A 289 29.18 4.23 3.67
N ARG A 290 28.09 4.49 4.40
CA ARG A 290 27.00 5.38 3.96
C ARG A 290 26.52 6.28 5.08
N SER A 291 25.86 7.38 4.75
CA SER A 291 25.09 8.14 5.74
C SER A 291 23.87 7.36 6.24
N PHE A 292 23.51 7.57 7.50
CA PHE A 292 22.17 7.19 7.95
C PHE A 292 21.13 8.03 7.22
N THR A 293 19.96 7.44 6.97
CA THR A 293 18.80 8.22 6.54
C THR A 293 18.27 9.06 7.70
N LEU A 294 17.51 10.13 7.41
CA LEU A 294 16.84 10.90 8.46
C LEU A 294 15.86 10.05 9.27
N LEU A 295 15.22 9.05 8.65
CA LEU A 295 14.34 8.12 9.35
C LEU A 295 15.11 7.25 10.36
N GLU A 296 16.29 6.75 9.98
CA GLU A 296 17.18 6.01 10.86
C GLU A 296 17.64 6.91 12.02
N ALA A 297 18.12 8.12 11.72
CA ALA A 297 18.56 9.08 12.74
C ALA A 297 17.43 9.46 13.71
N PHE A 298 16.22 9.73 13.20
CA PHE A 298 15.05 10.04 14.02
C PHE A 298 14.66 8.87 14.93
N SER A 299 14.68 7.65 14.40
CA SER A 299 14.44 6.44 15.19
C SER A 299 15.54 6.22 16.24
N LEU A 300 16.76 6.66 15.96
CA LEU A 300 17.89 6.67 16.89
C LEU A 300 17.85 7.80 17.93
N ALA A 301 17.01 8.82 17.77
CA ALA A 301 16.87 9.85 18.79
C ALA A 301 15.99 9.38 19.98
N VAL A 302 15.10 8.41 19.76
CA VAL A 302 14.19 7.86 20.80
C VAL A 302 15.00 7.21 21.92
N PRO A 303 14.97 7.65 23.19
CA PRO A 303 15.80 7.08 24.25
C PRO A 303 15.38 5.64 24.61
N ALA A 304 16.32 4.83 25.10
CA ALA A 304 15.96 3.57 25.75
C ALA A 304 15.23 3.85 27.07
N PRO A 305 14.25 3.03 27.49
CA PRO A 305 13.83 1.75 26.91
C PRO A 305 12.65 1.88 25.93
N TYR A 306 12.43 3.05 25.33
CA TYR A 306 11.20 3.31 24.58
C TYR A 306 11.23 2.75 23.16
N CYS A 307 10.03 2.64 22.60
CA CYS A 307 9.78 2.06 21.29
C CYS A 307 9.25 3.10 20.30
N ILE A 308 9.66 2.95 19.04
CA ILE A 308 9.07 3.62 17.89
C ILE A 308 8.68 2.58 16.83
N PHE A 309 7.48 2.75 16.25
CA PHE A 309 7.05 2.00 15.08
C PHE A 309 6.95 2.93 13.87
N VAL A 310 7.59 2.55 12.77
CA VAL A 310 7.56 3.31 11.51
C VAL A 310 7.03 2.46 10.36
N ILE A 311 6.16 3.03 9.52
CA ILE A 311 5.60 2.33 8.37
C ILE A 311 5.61 3.24 7.13
N GLY A 312 5.96 2.67 5.98
CA GLY A 312 6.08 3.39 4.71
C GLY A 312 6.41 2.45 3.56
N SER A 313 6.46 2.96 2.34
CA SER A 313 6.81 2.23 1.10
C SER A 313 8.29 2.16 0.80
N VAL A 314 9.07 3.01 1.46
CA VAL A 314 10.55 3.02 1.41
C VAL A 314 11.09 3.06 2.85
N ALA A 315 10.36 2.48 3.81
CA ALA A 315 10.75 2.46 5.22
C ALA A 315 11.82 1.40 5.51
N THR A 316 12.81 1.27 4.63
CA THR A 316 13.90 0.29 4.79
C THR A 316 14.86 0.77 5.85
N MET A 317 14.97 0.00 6.92
CA MET A 317 16.04 0.11 7.92
C MET A 317 17.13 -0.88 7.48
N SER A 318 17.96 -0.47 6.52
CA SER A 318 18.80 -1.38 5.73
C SER A 318 19.84 -2.11 6.56
N SER A 319 20.32 -1.49 7.63
CA SER A 319 20.70 -2.16 8.87
C SER A 319 21.34 -1.14 9.82
N LEU A 320 20.72 -0.91 10.98
CA LEU A 320 21.46 -0.36 12.13
C LEU A 320 22.37 -1.48 12.71
N ILE A 321 23.23 -2.11 11.88
CA ILE A 321 23.96 -3.39 12.09
C ILE A 321 24.34 -3.63 13.56
N PRO A 322 24.24 -4.90 14.03
CA PRO A 322 24.50 -5.33 15.40
C PRO A 322 25.88 -4.87 15.86
N LEU A 323 25.91 -3.79 16.65
CA LEU A 323 27.04 -3.57 17.53
C LEU A 323 27.10 -4.80 18.44
N GLU A 324 28.30 -5.36 18.56
CA GLU A 324 28.64 -6.44 19.48
C GLU A 324 28.24 -6.09 20.94
N ASP A 325 27.83 -4.85 21.21
CA ASP A 325 26.94 -4.44 22.31
C ASP A 325 25.47 -4.86 22.10
N ILE A 326 25.19 -6.13 22.38
CA ILE A 326 23.85 -6.74 22.53
C ILE A 326 22.95 -5.98 23.55
N THR A 327 23.48 -4.98 24.24
CA THR A 327 22.85 -4.22 25.32
C THR A 327 21.97 -3.06 24.85
N VAL A 328 22.08 -2.53 23.61
CA VAL A 328 21.53 -1.18 23.34
C VAL A 328 20.37 -1.08 22.33
N ARG A 329 20.25 -1.94 21.30
CA ARG A 329 19.26 -1.72 20.22
C ARG A 329 18.64 -3.01 19.66
N ALA A 330 17.32 -3.07 19.59
CA ALA A 330 16.58 -4.09 18.87
C ALA A 330 15.88 -3.44 17.66
N ILE A 331 16.16 -3.92 16.45
CA ILE A 331 15.37 -3.58 15.25
C ILE A 331 14.51 -4.79 14.91
N GLN A 332 13.21 -4.58 14.71
CA GLN A 332 12.31 -5.65 14.33
C GLN A 332 11.47 -5.26 13.10
N ASN A 333 11.52 -6.11 12.08
CA ASN A 333 10.67 -5.98 10.90
C ASN A 333 9.42 -6.87 11.07
N ILE A 334 8.22 -6.29 11.08
CA ILE A 334 6.97 -7.06 11.15
C ILE A 334 6.51 -7.58 9.78
N GLY A 335 7.28 -7.30 8.73
CA GLY A 335 7.01 -7.68 7.35
C GLY A 335 6.09 -6.70 6.61
N PRO A 336 5.92 -6.88 5.30
CA PRO A 336 5.03 -6.07 4.48
C PRO A 336 3.56 -6.40 4.75
N LEU A 337 2.70 -5.40 4.56
CA LEU A 337 1.26 -5.58 4.41
C LEU A 337 0.98 -6.06 2.97
N LEU A 338 0.87 -7.38 2.84
CA LEU A 338 0.63 -8.05 1.55
C LEU A 338 -0.71 -7.63 0.93
N PRO A 339 -0.88 -7.69 -0.40
CA PRO A 339 -2.20 -7.62 -1.01
C PRO A 339 -3.17 -8.61 -0.34
N LEU A 340 -4.45 -8.25 -0.29
CA LEU A 340 -5.49 -9.13 0.24
C LEU A 340 -5.62 -10.37 -0.63
N SER A 341 -5.94 -11.49 -0.02
CA SER A 341 -6.38 -12.67 -0.76
C SER A 341 -7.71 -12.38 -1.49
N TYR A 342 -8.14 -13.31 -2.34
CA TYR A 342 -9.47 -13.23 -2.95
C TYR A 342 -10.57 -13.14 -1.88
N LEU A 343 -10.48 -13.97 -0.84
CA LEU A 343 -11.44 -13.96 0.27
C LEU A 343 -11.37 -12.66 1.06
N GLY A 344 -10.16 -12.19 1.40
CA GLY A 344 -9.97 -10.92 2.09
C GLY A 344 -10.50 -9.73 1.30
N SER A 345 -10.35 -9.75 -0.03
CA SER A 345 -10.92 -8.73 -0.93
C SER A 345 -12.44 -8.77 -0.94
N ALA A 346 -13.04 -9.97 -1.01
CA ALA A 346 -14.48 -10.15 -0.94
C ALA A 346 -15.06 -9.69 0.40
N THR A 347 -14.39 -10.00 1.52
CA THR A 347 -14.75 -9.50 2.85
C THR A 347 -14.60 -7.98 2.93
N ALA A 348 -13.49 -7.42 2.44
CA ALA A 348 -13.28 -5.96 2.42
C ALA A 348 -14.40 -5.23 1.69
N ILE A 349 -14.81 -5.75 0.53
CA ILE A 349 -15.93 -5.23 -0.25
C ILE A 349 -17.23 -5.31 0.57
N THR A 350 -17.55 -6.48 1.12
CA THR A 350 -18.83 -6.72 1.80
C THR A 350 -18.95 -5.90 3.09
N GLU A 351 -17.91 -5.89 3.92
CA GLU A 351 -17.92 -5.22 5.23
C GLU A 351 -17.75 -3.70 5.11
N SER A 352 -16.91 -3.22 4.18
CA SER A 352 -16.63 -1.78 4.08
C SER A 352 -17.71 -1.02 3.31
N TRP A 353 -18.41 -1.69 2.38
CA TRP A 353 -19.43 -1.02 1.58
C TRP A 353 -20.79 -0.98 2.28
N ASN A 354 -20.92 -1.65 3.44
CA ASN A 354 -22.13 -1.79 4.24
C ASN A 354 -23.34 -2.30 3.42
N LYS A 355 -23.07 -3.07 2.35
CA LYS A 355 -24.06 -3.57 1.38
C LYS A 355 -23.59 -4.88 0.76
N GLU A 356 -24.52 -5.74 0.37
CA GLU A 356 -24.21 -6.92 -0.44
C GLU A 356 -23.75 -6.48 -1.83
N ALA A 357 -22.44 -6.53 -2.07
CA ALA A 357 -21.90 -6.39 -3.42
C ALA A 357 -22.27 -7.63 -4.24
N ASP A 358 -22.72 -7.40 -5.48
CA ASP A 358 -22.99 -8.45 -6.47
C ASP A 358 -21.76 -9.37 -6.60
N GLU A 359 -21.97 -10.67 -6.41
CA GLU A 359 -20.90 -11.66 -6.39
C GLU A 359 -20.09 -11.66 -7.70
N ASN A 360 -20.75 -11.32 -8.81
CA ASN A 360 -20.13 -11.24 -10.13
C ASN A 360 -19.13 -10.08 -10.27
N LEU A 361 -19.11 -9.14 -9.31
CA LEU A 361 -18.15 -8.03 -9.29
C LEU A 361 -16.87 -8.37 -8.53
N ARG A 362 -16.93 -9.36 -7.62
CA ARG A 362 -15.82 -9.67 -6.71
C ARG A 362 -14.58 -10.14 -7.47
N GLU A 363 -14.76 -11.08 -8.39
CA GLU A 363 -13.65 -11.65 -9.18
C GLU A 363 -13.02 -10.64 -10.15
N PRO A 364 -13.78 -9.90 -10.99
CA PRO A 364 -13.19 -8.85 -11.82
C PRO A 364 -12.47 -7.77 -11.01
N LEU A 365 -13.08 -7.28 -9.91
CA LEU A 365 -12.45 -6.24 -9.08
C LEU A 365 -11.19 -6.74 -8.38
N PHE A 366 -11.18 -7.99 -7.90
CA PHE A 366 -9.99 -8.59 -7.32
C PHE A 366 -8.85 -8.64 -8.36
N HIS A 367 -9.12 -9.15 -9.55
CA HIS A 367 -8.10 -9.28 -10.59
C HIS A 367 -7.62 -7.93 -11.14
N LEU A 368 -8.49 -6.92 -11.22
CA LEU A 368 -8.11 -5.56 -11.63
C LEU A 368 -7.29 -4.83 -10.55
N SER A 369 -7.64 -4.99 -9.28
CA SER A 369 -6.96 -4.35 -8.15
C SER A 369 -5.70 -5.08 -7.69
N GLY A 370 -5.52 -6.34 -8.10
CA GLY A 370 -4.48 -7.22 -7.56
C GLY A 370 -4.61 -7.46 -6.05
N GLY A 371 -5.81 -7.32 -5.49
CA GLY A 371 -6.07 -7.42 -4.04
C GLY A 371 -5.60 -6.21 -3.22
N LEU A 372 -5.20 -5.11 -3.85
CA LEU A 372 -4.78 -3.92 -3.11
C LEU A 372 -5.98 -3.15 -2.52
N PRO A 373 -5.98 -2.83 -1.21
CA PRO A 373 -7.06 -2.08 -0.58
C PRO A 373 -7.34 -0.72 -1.22
N ARG A 374 -6.32 0.04 -1.65
CA ARG A 374 -6.54 1.38 -2.20
C ARG A 374 -7.33 1.38 -3.52
N PRO A 375 -6.95 0.61 -4.56
CA PRO A 375 -7.80 0.44 -5.74
C PRO A 375 -9.21 -0.07 -5.40
N LEU A 376 -9.35 -1.06 -4.51
CA LEU A 376 -10.67 -1.53 -4.08
C LEU A 376 -11.52 -0.41 -3.44
N ARG A 377 -10.90 0.47 -2.66
CA ARG A 377 -11.56 1.64 -2.05
C ARG A 377 -11.95 2.68 -3.09
N LEU A 378 -11.11 2.90 -4.11
CA LEU A 378 -11.42 3.83 -5.21
C LEU A 378 -12.60 3.32 -6.05
N ALA A 379 -12.81 2.00 -6.12
CA ALA A 379 -14.03 1.44 -6.70
C ALA A 379 -15.30 1.76 -5.88
N LEU A 380 -15.21 2.24 -4.64
CA LEU A 380 -16.40 2.69 -3.89
C LEU A 380 -16.76 4.17 -4.17
N ALA A 381 -15.84 4.96 -4.74
CA ALA A 381 -16.08 6.38 -4.95
C ALA A 381 -17.37 6.60 -5.77
N GLN A 382 -18.29 7.41 -5.22
CA GLN A 382 -19.58 7.65 -5.84
C GLN A 382 -19.43 8.58 -7.04
N GLU A 383 -20.14 8.28 -8.12
CA GLU A 383 -20.40 9.26 -9.17
C GLU A 383 -21.33 10.36 -8.63
N PRO A 384 -21.33 11.58 -9.23
CA PRO A 384 -22.21 12.68 -8.83
C PRO A 384 -23.70 12.31 -8.76
N GLN A 385 -24.11 11.26 -9.49
CA GLN A 385 -25.48 10.75 -9.56
C GLN A 385 -25.79 9.70 -8.47
N GLY A 386 -24.89 9.50 -7.49
CA GLY A 386 -25.07 8.59 -6.36
C GLY A 386 -24.93 7.10 -6.71
N VAL A 387 -24.48 6.77 -7.93
CA VAL A 387 -24.20 5.41 -8.39
C VAL A 387 -22.78 5.05 -7.99
N SER A 388 -22.61 3.84 -7.45
CA SER A 388 -21.32 3.24 -7.11
C SER A 388 -21.40 1.73 -7.29
N PHE A 389 -20.25 1.06 -7.31
CA PHE A 389 -20.19 -0.40 -7.40
C PHE A 389 -20.91 -1.09 -6.25
N GLY A 390 -20.97 -0.47 -5.06
CA GLY A 390 -21.71 -0.99 -3.90
C GLY A 390 -23.23 -0.79 -3.94
N ARG A 391 -23.78 -0.14 -4.98
CA ARG A 391 -25.22 0.17 -5.09
C ARG A 391 -25.90 -0.37 -6.34
N GLY A 392 -25.22 -1.11 -7.22
CA GLY A 392 -25.83 -1.52 -8.48
C GLY A 392 -25.54 -2.95 -8.93
N SER A 393 -26.35 -3.41 -9.88
CA SER A 393 -26.18 -4.69 -10.59
C SER A 393 -24.94 -4.69 -11.48
N ALA A 394 -24.64 -5.79 -12.18
CA ALA A 394 -23.63 -5.83 -13.25
C ALA A 394 -23.66 -4.61 -14.21
N LYS A 395 -24.81 -3.95 -14.41
CA LYS A 395 -24.93 -2.71 -15.18
C LYS A 395 -24.22 -1.50 -14.55
N ALA A 396 -24.09 -1.45 -13.23
CA ALA A 396 -23.33 -0.41 -12.53
C ALA A 396 -21.82 -0.59 -12.70
N PHE A 397 -21.32 -1.82 -12.81
CA PHE A 397 -19.92 -2.06 -13.15
C PHE A 397 -19.58 -1.43 -14.49
N ALA A 398 -20.40 -1.67 -15.52
CA ALA A 398 -20.28 -1.03 -16.84
C ALA A 398 -20.27 0.50 -16.81
N ARG A 399 -21.08 1.10 -15.95
CA ARG A 399 -21.26 2.54 -15.85
C ARG A 399 -20.11 3.22 -15.11
N CYS A 400 -19.72 2.67 -13.97
CA CYS A 400 -18.74 3.27 -13.07
C CYS A 400 -17.28 2.89 -13.42
N PHE A 401 -17.05 1.97 -14.35
CA PHE A 401 -15.72 1.48 -14.68
C PHE A 401 -14.76 2.57 -15.16
N GLU A 402 -15.20 3.47 -16.04
CA GLU A 402 -14.34 4.57 -16.51
C GLU A 402 -13.97 5.53 -15.36
N ALA A 403 -14.95 5.91 -14.53
CA ALA A 403 -14.69 6.75 -13.37
C ALA A 403 -13.72 6.09 -12.38
N TYR A 404 -13.81 4.76 -12.21
CA TYR A 404 -12.88 3.98 -11.40
C TYR A 404 -11.47 3.95 -12.00
N LYS A 405 -11.35 3.66 -13.30
CA LYS A 405 -10.08 3.68 -14.03
C LYS A 405 -9.39 5.04 -13.89
N ASP A 406 -10.14 6.12 -14.08
CA ASP A 406 -9.66 7.49 -13.92
C ASP A 406 -9.25 7.81 -12.47
N ALA A 407 -10.02 7.35 -11.49
CA ALA A 407 -9.69 7.53 -10.08
C ALA A 407 -8.38 6.82 -9.71
N VAL A 408 -8.17 5.58 -10.18
CA VAL A 408 -6.90 4.87 -10.00
C VAL A 408 -5.76 5.61 -10.71
N LYS A 409 -5.95 6.03 -11.97
CA LYS A 409 -4.95 6.77 -12.73
C LYS A 409 -4.50 8.04 -11.98
N ARG A 410 -5.45 8.84 -11.46
CA ARG A 410 -5.14 10.01 -10.63
C ARG A 410 -4.43 9.65 -9.33
N ALA A 411 -4.82 8.56 -8.68
CA ALA A 411 -4.25 8.12 -7.40
C ALA A 411 -2.83 7.54 -7.52
N SER A 412 -2.54 6.88 -8.64
CA SER A 412 -1.19 6.45 -9.04
C SER A 412 -0.33 7.68 -9.38
N GLY A 413 -0.93 8.72 -9.96
CA GLY A 413 -0.31 10.03 -10.20
C GLY A 413 0.89 9.98 -11.16
N ASP A 414 1.75 10.99 -11.08
CA ASP A 414 3.00 11.10 -11.85
C ASP A 414 4.06 10.07 -11.45
N ALA A 415 3.80 9.22 -10.44
CA ALA A 415 4.75 8.23 -9.92
C ALA A 415 5.27 7.30 -11.02
N HIS A 416 4.45 7.02 -12.04
CA HIS A 416 4.84 6.21 -13.18
C HIS A 416 5.46 7.01 -14.33
N LYS A 417 5.38 8.35 -14.39
CA LYS A 417 5.89 9.08 -15.57
C LYS A 417 7.38 8.82 -15.82
N ASN A 418 8.18 8.83 -14.77
CA ASN A 418 9.63 8.60 -14.84
C ASN A 418 10.01 7.12 -14.79
N SER A 419 9.05 6.22 -14.51
CA SER A 419 9.28 4.80 -14.30
C SER A 419 8.39 3.91 -15.18
N LEU A 420 7.75 4.49 -16.20
CA LEU A 420 6.70 3.85 -16.99
C LEU A 420 7.21 2.60 -17.71
N THR A 421 8.44 2.65 -18.22
CA THR A 421 9.08 1.53 -18.91
C THR A 421 9.29 0.35 -17.95
N HIS A 422 9.73 0.62 -16.72
CA HIS A 422 9.82 -0.38 -15.65
C HIS A 422 8.45 -0.88 -15.23
N ALA A 423 7.49 0.03 -15.00
CA ALA A 423 6.13 -0.31 -14.59
C ALA A 423 5.43 -1.21 -15.61
N TYR A 424 5.62 -0.93 -16.90
CA TYR A 424 5.12 -1.75 -17.98
C TYR A 424 5.76 -3.15 -18.00
N THR A 425 7.08 -3.24 -17.86
CA THR A 425 7.76 -4.55 -17.83
C THR A 425 7.34 -5.35 -16.59
N CYS A 426 7.20 -4.69 -15.44
CA CYS A 426 6.63 -5.29 -14.23
C CYS A 426 5.19 -5.76 -14.46
N LEU A 427 4.38 -5.02 -15.22
CA LEU A 427 3.04 -5.46 -15.64
C LEU A 427 3.15 -6.72 -16.50
N LEU A 428 4.04 -6.80 -17.49
CA LEU A 428 4.21 -8.02 -18.30
C LEU A 428 4.58 -9.23 -17.44
N ALA A 429 5.54 -9.07 -16.53
CA ALA A 429 5.93 -10.12 -15.59
C ALA A 429 4.76 -10.55 -14.69
N SER A 430 4.02 -9.58 -14.14
CA SER A 430 2.82 -9.82 -13.30
C SER A 430 1.71 -10.55 -14.07
N SER A 431 1.36 -10.02 -15.25
CA SER A 431 0.28 -10.53 -16.10
C SER A 431 0.55 -11.95 -16.57
N THR A 432 1.84 -12.27 -16.76
CA THR A 432 2.26 -13.60 -17.20
C THR A 432 2.68 -14.52 -16.07
N LYS A 433 2.61 -14.05 -14.81
CA LYS A 433 3.05 -14.77 -13.59
C LYS A 433 4.51 -15.25 -13.67
N ALA A 434 5.38 -14.45 -14.29
CA ALA A 434 6.81 -14.73 -14.40
C ALA A 434 7.46 -14.91 -13.04
N SER A 435 8.29 -15.96 -12.95
CA SER A 435 9.19 -16.13 -11.83
C SER A 435 10.30 -15.10 -11.96
N VAL A 436 10.48 -14.29 -10.92
CA VAL A 436 11.50 -13.24 -10.87
C VAL A 436 12.17 -13.25 -9.51
N HIS A 437 13.36 -12.67 -9.43
CA HIS A 437 14.01 -12.40 -8.14
C HIS A 437 13.96 -10.92 -7.79
N GLY A 438 13.83 -10.59 -6.50
CA GLY A 438 13.80 -9.20 -6.06
C GLY A 438 15.03 -8.38 -6.49
N GLY A 439 16.22 -8.99 -6.46
CA GLY A 439 17.46 -8.35 -6.92
C GLY A 439 17.74 -8.49 -8.42
N GLU A 440 16.84 -9.07 -9.21
CA GLU A 440 17.02 -9.21 -10.66
C GLU A 440 16.67 -7.89 -11.35
N ASN A 441 17.50 -7.50 -12.33
CA ASN A 441 17.27 -6.33 -13.17
C ASN A 441 16.00 -6.52 -14.02
N ILE A 442 15.19 -5.47 -14.11
CA ILE A 442 14.00 -5.43 -14.92
C ILE A 442 14.42 -5.20 -16.39
N PRO A 443 14.14 -6.14 -17.31
CA PRO A 443 14.56 -6.00 -18.70
C PRO A 443 13.70 -4.95 -19.43
N ILE A 444 14.31 -3.92 -20.00
CA ILE A 444 13.59 -2.84 -20.69
C ILE A 444 13.72 -2.99 -22.21
N ASN A 445 12.65 -2.64 -22.94
CA ASN A 445 12.68 -2.62 -24.40
C ASN A 445 13.79 -1.67 -24.90
N PRO A 446 14.77 -2.18 -25.68
CA PRO A 446 15.90 -1.37 -26.15
C PRO A 446 15.48 -0.22 -27.07
N SER A 447 14.30 -0.27 -27.69
CA SER A 447 13.82 0.79 -28.58
C SER A 447 13.28 2.02 -27.84
N TRP A 448 13.16 1.98 -26.51
CA TRP A 448 12.76 3.14 -25.73
C TRP A 448 14.00 3.99 -25.46
N ASN A 449 14.20 5.00 -26.32
CA ASN A 449 15.39 5.86 -26.51
C ASN A 449 15.94 6.63 -25.29
N ALA A 450 15.50 6.32 -24.08
CA ALA A 450 16.11 6.82 -22.86
C ALA A 450 16.40 5.61 -21.98
N PRO A 451 17.64 5.05 -21.96
CA PRO A 451 18.00 4.18 -20.87
C PRO A 451 17.74 4.99 -19.59
N PRO A 452 16.92 4.49 -18.65
CA PRO A 452 16.91 5.09 -17.34
C PRO A 452 18.36 5.11 -16.85
N PRO A 453 18.83 6.19 -16.21
CA PRO A 453 20.23 6.35 -15.84
C PRO A 453 20.75 5.22 -14.92
N VAL A 454 19.86 4.41 -14.36
CA VAL A 454 20.13 3.25 -13.51
C VAL A 454 19.19 2.12 -13.91
N ALA A 455 19.72 0.91 -14.11
CA ALA A 455 18.92 -0.30 -14.27
C ALA A 455 18.23 -0.63 -12.95
N TRP A 456 16.90 -0.67 -12.92
CA TRP A 456 16.15 -0.99 -11.72
C TRP A 456 16.01 -2.50 -11.55
N THR A 457 16.06 -2.96 -10.31
CA THR A 457 15.65 -4.29 -9.90
C THR A 457 14.16 -4.34 -9.55
N TYR A 458 13.60 -5.54 -9.38
CA TYR A 458 12.23 -5.69 -8.86
C TYR A 458 12.05 -5.15 -7.44
N ASN A 459 13.09 -5.18 -6.60
CA ASN A 459 13.08 -4.52 -5.30
C ASN A 459 12.99 -3.00 -5.46
N ASP A 460 13.73 -2.40 -6.39
CA ASP A 460 13.64 -0.96 -6.67
C ASP A 460 12.24 -0.58 -7.14
N ALA A 461 11.63 -1.37 -8.05
CA ALA A 461 10.25 -1.16 -8.46
C ALA A 461 9.26 -1.23 -7.29
N MET A 462 9.49 -2.11 -6.31
CA MET A 462 8.69 -2.16 -5.08
C MET A 462 8.87 -0.89 -4.23
N LEU A 463 10.10 -0.39 -4.08
CA LEU A 463 10.39 0.87 -3.38
C LEU A 463 9.70 2.06 -4.05
N HIS A 464 9.67 2.07 -5.39
CA HIS A 464 8.94 3.05 -6.18
C HIS A 464 7.43 2.79 -6.26
N SER A 465 6.89 1.83 -5.50
CA SER A 465 5.47 1.50 -5.41
C SER A 465 4.81 1.14 -6.75
N ILE A 466 5.57 0.56 -7.68
CA ILE A 466 5.03 0.02 -8.94
C ILE A 466 4.20 -1.24 -8.68
N GLY A 467 4.67 -2.09 -7.75
CA GLY A 467 4.04 -3.36 -7.43
C GLY A 467 4.70 -4.01 -6.23
N PHE A 468 4.34 -5.26 -5.96
CA PHE A 468 4.80 -6.02 -4.81
C PHE A 468 5.53 -7.30 -5.23
N TYR A 469 6.69 -7.56 -4.63
CA TYR A 469 7.42 -8.81 -4.82
C TYR A 469 7.07 -9.84 -3.73
N ASP A 470 6.39 -10.91 -4.11
CA ASP A 470 6.13 -12.06 -3.25
C ASP A 470 7.31 -13.03 -3.27
N LYS A 471 8.07 -13.05 -2.18
CA LYS A 471 9.23 -13.94 -2.00
C LYS A 471 8.85 -15.43 -2.04
N HIS A 472 7.63 -15.79 -1.62
CA HIS A 472 7.22 -17.19 -1.54
C HIS A 472 6.87 -17.74 -2.92
N SER A 473 6.08 -16.99 -3.71
CA SER A 473 5.74 -17.39 -5.07
C SER A 473 6.78 -16.99 -6.11
N LYS A 474 7.79 -16.19 -5.72
CA LYS A 474 8.79 -15.57 -6.61
C LYS A 474 8.15 -14.74 -7.73
N ARG A 475 7.08 -14.02 -7.42
CA ARG A 475 6.31 -13.24 -8.41
C ARG A 475 6.28 -11.79 -8.05
N PHE A 476 6.32 -10.95 -9.08
CA PHE A 476 6.01 -9.54 -8.96
C PHE A 476 4.56 -9.29 -9.34
N ILE A 477 3.81 -8.58 -8.50
CA ILE A 477 2.38 -8.33 -8.67
C ILE A 477 2.17 -6.84 -8.91
N VAL A 478 1.62 -6.51 -10.07
CA VAL A 478 1.16 -5.17 -10.44
C VAL A 478 -0.36 -5.21 -10.65
N PRO A 479 -1.15 -4.35 -9.99
CA PRO A 479 -2.56 -4.17 -10.27
C PRO A 479 -2.76 -3.76 -11.74
N PRO A 480 -3.46 -4.54 -12.57
CA PRO A 480 -3.65 -4.20 -13.98
C PRO A 480 -4.30 -2.83 -14.19
N ILE A 481 -5.22 -2.44 -13.31
CA ILE A 481 -5.90 -1.13 -13.39
C ILE A 481 -4.96 0.07 -13.15
N ALA A 482 -3.75 -0.15 -12.65
CA ALA A 482 -2.75 0.90 -12.44
C ALA A 482 -1.93 1.24 -13.70
N VAL A 483 -1.94 0.37 -14.72
CA VAL A 483 -1.21 0.55 -15.98
C VAL A 483 -2.17 0.27 -17.14
N VAL A 484 -2.68 1.34 -17.73
CA VAL A 484 -3.73 1.30 -18.77
C VAL A 484 -3.19 1.75 -20.13
N ASP A 485 -3.90 1.44 -21.20
CA ASP A 485 -3.50 1.73 -22.58
C ASP A 485 -3.18 3.22 -22.80
N GLU A 486 -3.92 4.12 -22.15
CA GLU A 486 -3.78 5.57 -22.34
C GLU A 486 -2.50 6.15 -21.71
N ILE A 487 -1.77 5.38 -20.91
CA ILE A 487 -0.52 5.86 -20.30
C ILE A 487 0.73 5.27 -20.95
N VAL A 488 0.63 4.21 -21.76
CA VAL A 488 1.79 3.57 -22.39
C VAL A 488 2.14 4.26 -23.72
N PRO A 489 3.43 4.34 -24.12
CA PRO A 489 3.82 5.07 -25.32
C PRO A 489 3.39 4.34 -26.60
N THR A 490 2.52 4.93 -27.40
CA THR A 490 2.14 4.41 -28.72
C THR A 490 2.86 5.18 -29.84
N PRO A 491 3.30 4.53 -30.94
CA PRO A 491 3.09 3.12 -31.32
C PRO A 491 4.18 2.15 -30.81
N THR A 492 5.12 2.59 -29.98
CA THR A 492 6.30 1.81 -29.59
C THR A 492 6.05 0.71 -28.55
N THR A 493 4.84 0.64 -27.98
CA THR A 493 4.47 -0.39 -27.01
C THR A 493 4.02 -1.66 -27.74
N PRO A 494 4.68 -2.81 -27.51
CA PRO A 494 4.40 -4.02 -28.29
C PRO A 494 3.13 -4.77 -27.89
N ILE A 495 2.64 -4.55 -26.66
CA ILE A 495 1.42 -5.16 -26.12
C ILE A 495 0.69 -4.09 -25.32
N LEU A 496 -0.53 -3.73 -25.71
CA LEU A 496 -1.36 -2.86 -24.89
C LEU A 496 -1.77 -3.60 -23.60
N PRO A 497 -1.77 -2.95 -22.42
CA PRO A 497 -2.25 -3.57 -21.19
C PRO A 497 -3.60 -4.29 -21.32
N SER A 498 -4.53 -3.73 -22.11
CA SER A 498 -5.84 -4.32 -22.38
C SER A 498 -5.80 -5.63 -23.18
N GLU A 499 -4.74 -5.89 -23.95
CA GLU A 499 -4.55 -7.14 -24.68
C GLU A 499 -4.19 -8.29 -23.73
N LEU A 500 -3.57 -8.00 -22.57
CA LEU A 500 -3.33 -8.96 -21.49
C LEU A 500 -4.49 -9.03 -20.49
N HIS A 501 -5.17 -7.91 -20.28
CA HIS A 501 -6.30 -7.77 -19.36
C HIS A 501 -7.51 -7.17 -20.06
N PRO A 502 -8.35 -7.99 -20.73
CA PRO A 502 -9.46 -7.50 -21.54
C PRO A 502 -10.47 -6.64 -20.76
N PHE A 503 -10.52 -6.78 -19.45
CA PHE A 503 -11.38 -6.00 -18.56
C PHE A 503 -10.92 -4.56 -18.35
N LEU A 504 -9.78 -4.16 -18.91
CA LEU A 504 -9.41 -2.75 -19.03
C LEU A 504 -10.21 -2.04 -20.14
N ILE A 505 -10.87 -2.79 -21.02
CA ILE A 505 -11.72 -2.25 -22.09
C ILE A 505 -13.16 -2.11 -21.59
N THR A 506 -13.65 -0.87 -21.60
CA THR A 506 -15.01 -0.54 -21.14
C THR A 506 -16.10 -1.27 -21.93
N ASP A 507 -15.90 -1.51 -23.22
CA ASP A 507 -16.84 -2.29 -24.03
C ASP A 507 -16.86 -3.78 -23.68
N VAL A 508 -15.73 -4.35 -23.25
CA VAL A 508 -15.69 -5.72 -22.72
C VAL A 508 -16.48 -5.76 -21.41
N VAL A 509 -16.18 -4.82 -20.51
CA VAL A 509 -16.85 -4.66 -19.21
C VAL A 509 -18.36 -4.43 -19.36
N ARG A 510 -18.80 -3.57 -20.30
CA ARG A 510 -20.23 -3.28 -20.56
C ARG A 510 -20.99 -4.49 -21.05
N LYS A 511 -20.33 -5.31 -21.87
CA LYS A 511 -20.90 -6.54 -22.40
C LYS A 511 -20.65 -7.73 -21.47
N PHE A 512 -19.97 -7.52 -20.33
CA PHE A 512 -19.73 -8.53 -19.32
C PHE A 512 -20.97 -8.71 -18.44
N ALA A 513 -21.92 -9.49 -18.93
CA ALA A 513 -23.02 -10.00 -18.12
C ALA A 513 -22.67 -11.41 -17.62
N PRO A 514 -23.09 -11.82 -16.41
CA PRO A 514 -22.94 -13.20 -15.94
C PRO A 514 -23.56 -14.26 -16.87
N SER A 515 -24.54 -13.84 -17.70
CA SER A 515 -25.13 -14.64 -18.78
C SER A 515 -24.28 -14.68 -20.06
N LEU A 516 -23.03 -14.23 -20.01
CA LEU A 516 -22.12 -14.27 -21.14
C LEU A 516 -22.02 -15.67 -21.71
N ASN A 517 -22.10 -15.75 -23.03
CA ASN A 517 -21.76 -16.95 -23.77
C ASN A 517 -20.34 -17.40 -23.37
N LEU A 518 -20.21 -18.62 -22.85
CA LEU A 518 -18.92 -19.25 -22.50
C LEU A 518 -17.91 -19.17 -23.65
N ALA A 519 -18.37 -19.21 -24.90
CA ALA A 519 -17.54 -19.05 -26.08
C ALA A 519 -16.84 -17.68 -26.10
N ARG A 520 -17.53 -16.61 -25.69
CA ARG A 520 -16.94 -15.26 -25.66
C ARG A 520 -15.94 -15.09 -24.53
N GLN A 521 -16.23 -15.61 -23.33
CA GLN A 521 -15.24 -15.61 -22.23
C GLN A 521 -13.98 -16.38 -22.63
N ARG A 522 -14.18 -17.54 -23.26
CA ARG A 522 -13.10 -18.35 -23.82
C ARG A 522 -12.28 -17.55 -24.85
N ARG A 523 -12.89 -16.90 -25.83
CA ARG A 523 -12.16 -16.09 -26.82
C ARG A 523 -11.35 -14.95 -26.19
N LEU A 524 -11.91 -14.28 -25.17
CA LEU A 524 -11.18 -13.24 -24.42
C LEU A 524 -9.95 -13.81 -23.71
N PHE A 525 -10.10 -14.99 -23.08
CA PHE A 525 -8.98 -15.69 -22.45
C PHE A 525 -7.93 -16.13 -23.47
N GLU A 526 -8.34 -16.78 -24.56
CA GLU A 526 -7.44 -17.35 -25.58
C GLU A 526 -6.60 -16.25 -26.23
N ARG A 527 -7.23 -15.14 -26.63
CA ARG A 527 -6.51 -13.97 -27.14
C ARG A 527 -5.50 -13.45 -26.12
N ALA A 528 -5.92 -13.20 -24.88
CA ALA A 528 -5.04 -12.72 -23.82
C ALA A 528 -3.89 -13.70 -23.51
N PHE A 529 -4.13 -15.00 -23.67
CA PHE A 529 -3.11 -16.03 -23.50
C PHE A 529 -2.03 -15.96 -24.59
N PHE A 530 -2.38 -15.68 -25.84
CA PHE A 530 -1.38 -15.48 -26.90
C PHE A 530 -0.48 -14.29 -26.63
N TYR A 531 -1.05 -13.16 -26.17
CA TYR A 531 -0.27 -12.02 -25.72
C TYR A 531 0.57 -12.35 -24.49
N ALA A 532 0.11 -13.23 -23.60
CA ALA A 532 0.91 -13.68 -22.47
C ALA A 532 2.14 -14.50 -22.90
N VAL A 533 2.00 -15.38 -23.90
CA VAL A 533 3.14 -16.09 -24.51
C VAL A 533 4.11 -15.10 -25.16
N TYR A 534 3.60 -14.12 -25.91
CA TYR A 534 4.44 -13.09 -26.52
C TYR A 534 5.13 -12.20 -25.47
N ALA A 535 4.46 -11.84 -24.38
CA ALA A 535 5.03 -11.10 -23.28
C ALA A 535 6.18 -11.86 -22.60
N ARG A 536 6.05 -13.18 -22.39
CA ARG A 536 7.15 -14.01 -21.89
C ARG A 536 8.34 -14.06 -22.84
N TYR A 537 8.08 -14.15 -24.14
CA TYR A 537 9.12 -14.01 -25.16
C TYR A 537 9.83 -12.65 -25.07
N LEU A 538 9.09 -11.54 -24.95
CA LEU A 538 9.66 -10.20 -24.84
C LEU A 538 10.55 -10.04 -23.61
N LEU A 539 10.14 -10.56 -22.44
CA LEU A 539 10.93 -10.49 -21.21
C LEU A 539 12.30 -11.16 -21.38
N VAL A 540 12.37 -12.32 -22.06
CA VAL A 540 13.64 -13.01 -22.30
C VAL A 540 14.42 -12.37 -23.45
N PHE A 541 13.72 -11.93 -24.50
CA PHE A 541 14.31 -11.23 -25.63
C PHE A 541 15.00 -9.94 -25.19
N TRP A 542 14.37 -9.10 -24.38
CA TRP A 542 15.00 -7.85 -23.89
C TRP A 542 16.17 -8.08 -22.94
N ARG A 543 16.24 -9.25 -22.29
CA ARG A 543 17.39 -9.62 -21.46
C ARG A 543 18.59 -10.06 -22.30
N THR A 544 18.35 -10.76 -23.40
CA THR A 544 19.41 -11.42 -24.20
C THR A 544 19.74 -10.72 -25.52
N MET A 545 18.82 -9.89 -26.01
CA MET A 545 18.78 -9.30 -27.34
C MET A 545 18.86 -10.32 -28.49
N ASN A 546 18.60 -11.61 -28.22
CA ASN A 546 18.60 -12.67 -29.22
C ASN A 546 17.16 -12.98 -29.65
N PRO A 547 16.78 -12.77 -30.92
CA PRO A 547 15.41 -13.03 -31.39
C PRO A 547 15.02 -14.51 -31.34
N TRP A 548 15.98 -15.44 -31.24
CA TRP A 548 15.72 -16.86 -31.00
C TRP A 548 15.89 -17.17 -29.51
N VAL A 549 14.76 -17.21 -28.82
CA VAL A 549 14.68 -17.41 -27.37
C VAL A 549 14.44 -18.89 -27.05
N PRO A 550 15.08 -19.48 -26.03
CA PRO A 550 14.78 -20.86 -25.61
C PRO A 550 13.30 -21.04 -25.25
N LEU A 551 12.65 -22.04 -25.86
CA LEU A 551 11.20 -22.26 -25.69
C LEU A 551 10.83 -22.59 -24.22
N ASN A 552 11.74 -23.23 -23.51
CA ASN A 552 11.58 -23.54 -22.08
C ASN A 552 11.60 -22.30 -21.19
N GLU A 553 12.30 -21.23 -21.56
CA GLU A 553 12.27 -19.98 -20.80
C GLU A 553 10.95 -19.22 -21.01
N VAL A 554 10.39 -19.26 -22.23
CA VAL A 554 9.08 -18.66 -22.52
C VAL A 554 7.96 -19.31 -21.69
N PHE A 555 8.06 -20.62 -21.47
CA PHE A 555 7.09 -21.39 -20.67
C PHE A 555 7.60 -21.75 -19.26
N ASP A 556 8.53 -20.97 -18.72
CA ASP A 556 9.08 -21.23 -17.39
C ASP A 556 8.00 -21.22 -16.30
N GLY A 557 8.04 -22.25 -15.44
CA GLY A 557 7.04 -22.52 -14.40
C GLY A 557 5.68 -23.01 -14.91
N ALA A 558 5.45 -23.05 -16.23
CA ALA A 558 4.19 -23.48 -16.84
C ALA A 558 4.20 -24.93 -17.33
N ILE A 559 5.37 -25.54 -17.45
CA ILE A 559 5.54 -26.92 -17.92
C ILE A 559 6.05 -27.78 -16.77
N ARG A 560 5.61 -29.05 -16.73
CA ARG A 560 6.08 -29.97 -15.70
C ARG A 560 7.58 -30.25 -15.83
N PRO A 561 8.34 -30.38 -14.73
CA PRO A 561 9.77 -30.64 -14.78
C PRO A 561 10.17 -31.81 -15.69
N GLU A 562 9.38 -32.89 -15.73
CA GLU A 562 9.62 -34.05 -16.58
C GLU A 562 9.45 -33.78 -18.09
N GLN A 563 8.63 -32.79 -18.47
CA GLN A 563 8.38 -32.41 -19.86
C GLN A 563 9.35 -31.34 -20.37
N VAL A 564 10.09 -30.65 -19.48
CA VAL A 564 11.05 -29.59 -19.87
C VAL A 564 12.08 -30.11 -20.87
N LYS A 565 12.56 -31.35 -20.70
CA LYS A 565 13.51 -31.99 -21.62
C LYS A 565 12.98 -32.10 -23.06
N LEU A 566 11.67 -32.22 -23.24
CA LEU A 566 11.04 -32.32 -24.56
C LEU A 566 11.13 -31.00 -25.33
N ILE A 567 11.14 -29.87 -24.62
CA ILE A 567 11.14 -28.55 -25.24
C ILE A 567 12.48 -27.80 -25.19
N ASN A 568 13.41 -28.19 -24.32
CA ASN A 568 14.71 -27.54 -24.13
C ASN A 568 15.60 -27.51 -25.39
N ARG A 569 15.27 -28.33 -26.39
CA ARG A 569 15.98 -28.37 -27.68
C ARG A 569 15.43 -27.39 -28.73
N PHE A 570 14.36 -26.65 -28.40
CA PHE A 570 13.70 -25.73 -29.32
C PHE A 570 13.89 -24.29 -28.89
N GLU A 571 13.97 -23.42 -29.90
CA GLU A 571 13.96 -21.97 -29.74
C GLU A 571 12.73 -21.42 -30.47
N VAL A 572 12.27 -20.25 -30.06
CA VAL A 572 11.11 -19.55 -30.62
C VAL A 572 11.49 -18.12 -30.95
N ASN A 573 10.99 -17.62 -32.08
CA ASN A 573 11.13 -16.23 -32.49
C ASN A 573 9.74 -15.64 -32.68
N LEU A 574 9.37 -14.66 -31.86
CA LEU A 574 8.09 -13.96 -31.94
C LEU A 574 8.29 -12.46 -32.18
N SER A 575 9.42 -12.04 -32.76
CA SER A 575 9.76 -10.63 -33.00
C SER A 575 8.74 -9.85 -33.83
N GLY A 576 7.92 -10.55 -34.62
CA GLY A 576 6.81 -9.97 -35.37
C GLY A 576 5.50 -9.83 -34.58
N GLY A 577 5.44 -10.24 -33.31
CA GLY A 577 4.28 -10.07 -32.43
C GLY A 577 3.11 -11.04 -32.67
N VAL A 578 1.93 -10.67 -32.15
CA VAL A 578 0.70 -11.46 -32.24
C VAL A 578 -0.15 -10.94 -33.40
N HIS A 579 -0.66 -11.84 -34.25
CA HIS A 579 -1.41 -11.50 -35.45
C HIS A 579 -2.64 -12.40 -35.63
N GLU A 580 -3.75 -11.77 -36.00
CA GLU A 580 -4.97 -12.45 -36.43
C GLU A 580 -4.90 -12.75 -37.93
N ALA A 581 -5.03 -14.02 -38.32
CA ALA A 581 -5.02 -14.43 -39.71
C ALA A 581 -6.39 -14.16 -40.36
N THR A 582 -6.43 -13.17 -41.26
CA THR A 582 -7.68 -12.68 -41.88
C THR A 582 -8.18 -13.56 -43.03
N SER A 583 -7.38 -14.50 -43.55
CA SER A 583 -7.78 -15.34 -44.68
C SER A 583 -7.09 -16.70 -44.71
N LYS A 584 -7.79 -17.69 -45.30
CA LYS A 584 -7.25 -19.05 -45.49
C LYS A 584 -5.98 -19.12 -46.34
N ARG A 585 -5.59 -18.05 -47.06
CA ARG A 585 -4.33 -18.00 -47.83
C ARG A 585 -3.14 -17.44 -47.04
N GLN A 586 -3.39 -16.67 -45.98
CA GLN A 586 -2.35 -16.23 -45.01
C GLN A 586 -1.99 -17.34 -44.00
N LYS A 587 -2.64 -18.52 -44.11
CA LYS A 587 -2.54 -19.70 -43.24
C LYS A 587 -1.15 -20.29 -43.06
N GLN A 588 -0.24 -20.04 -43.99
CA GLN A 588 1.06 -20.70 -43.97
C GLN A 588 2.14 -19.66 -43.67
N ASN A 589 2.69 -19.77 -42.46
CA ASN A 589 4.06 -19.35 -42.15
C ASN A 589 4.30 -17.84 -42.20
N GLN A 590 3.52 -17.03 -41.46
CA GLN A 590 4.06 -15.72 -41.10
C GLN A 590 5.20 -15.95 -40.11
N GLN A 591 6.42 -15.87 -40.63
CA GLN A 591 7.63 -16.06 -39.87
C GLN A 591 7.67 -15.09 -38.70
N ASN A 592 8.23 -15.56 -37.60
CA ASN A 592 8.53 -14.79 -36.40
C ASN A 592 7.29 -14.25 -35.65
N LYS A 593 6.12 -14.89 -35.75
CA LYS A 593 4.86 -14.39 -35.15
C LYS A 593 4.12 -15.46 -34.38
N VAL A 594 3.24 -15.01 -33.48
CA VAL A 594 2.10 -15.82 -33.00
C VAL A 594 0.93 -15.54 -33.94
N THR A 595 0.53 -16.53 -34.74
CA THR A 595 -0.63 -16.40 -35.64
C THR A 595 -1.81 -17.16 -35.08
N TYR A 596 -2.97 -16.53 -34.93
CA TYR A 596 -4.21 -17.20 -34.55
C TYR A 596 -5.34 -16.96 -35.54
N GLU A 597 -6.28 -17.90 -35.63
CA GLU A 597 -7.49 -17.78 -36.46
C GLU A 597 -8.75 -17.79 -35.58
N ASP A 598 -9.57 -16.74 -35.62
CA ASP A 598 -10.88 -16.71 -34.93
C ASP A 598 -11.95 -17.36 -35.83
N TRP A 599 -12.13 -18.67 -35.70
CA TRP A 599 -13.28 -19.37 -36.33
C TRP A 599 -14.47 -19.32 -35.38
N ASP A 600 -15.68 -19.48 -35.93
CA ASP A 600 -16.93 -19.40 -35.16
C ASP A 600 -16.94 -20.24 -33.87
N ASP A 601 -16.13 -21.31 -33.77
CA ASP A 601 -16.01 -22.14 -32.56
C ASP A 601 -14.57 -22.51 -32.12
N MET A 602 -13.50 -22.05 -32.80
CA MET A 602 -12.13 -22.50 -32.52
C MET A 602 -11.07 -21.42 -32.77
N LEU A 603 -10.17 -21.24 -31.79
CA LEU A 603 -8.92 -20.50 -31.93
C LEU A 603 -7.75 -21.50 -32.03
N GLU A 604 -7.23 -21.67 -33.25
CA GLU A 604 -5.95 -22.35 -33.49
C GLU A 604 -4.83 -21.32 -33.54
N ALA A 605 -3.74 -21.55 -32.81
CA ALA A 605 -2.57 -20.70 -32.84
C ALA A 605 -1.29 -21.47 -33.15
N ASN A 606 -0.36 -20.79 -33.79
CA ASN A 606 0.96 -21.33 -34.10
C ASN A 606 2.07 -20.40 -33.59
N LEU A 607 3.15 -20.99 -33.09
CA LEU A 607 4.38 -20.33 -32.68
C LEU A 607 5.50 -20.62 -33.70
N TRP A 608 6.30 -19.62 -34.05
CA TRP A 608 7.41 -19.83 -34.98
C TRP A 608 8.67 -20.32 -34.24
N CYS A 609 9.04 -21.58 -34.46
CA CYS A 609 10.10 -22.25 -33.72
C CYS A 609 11.16 -22.84 -34.64
N ARG A 610 12.30 -23.25 -34.05
CA ARG A 610 13.33 -24.07 -34.70
C ARG A 610 13.95 -25.03 -33.69
N THR A 611 14.72 -25.99 -34.19
CA THR A 611 15.58 -26.80 -33.31
C THR A 611 16.90 -26.07 -33.10
N ALA A 612 17.37 -25.94 -31.86
CA ALA A 612 18.64 -25.26 -31.54
C ALA A 612 19.84 -25.89 -32.29
N ALA A 613 19.83 -27.21 -32.48
CA ALA A 613 20.84 -27.94 -33.25
C ALA A 613 20.75 -27.76 -34.78
N ARG A 614 19.65 -27.20 -35.30
CA ARG A 614 19.43 -26.96 -36.74
C ARG A 614 18.85 -25.55 -36.96
N PRO A 615 19.66 -24.49 -36.84
CA PRO A 615 19.19 -23.11 -36.87
C PRO A 615 18.44 -22.68 -38.14
N SER A 616 18.66 -23.37 -39.26
CA SER A 616 18.01 -23.11 -40.55
C SER A 616 16.67 -23.84 -40.76
N ALA A 617 16.32 -24.77 -39.86
CA ALA A 617 15.10 -25.56 -39.95
C ALA A 617 14.01 -24.96 -39.06
N GLU A 618 13.37 -23.92 -39.56
CA GLU A 618 12.27 -23.21 -38.90
C GLU A 618 10.91 -23.81 -39.27
N PHE A 619 9.98 -23.84 -38.32
CA PHE A 619 8.66 -24.43 -38.48
C PHE A 619 7.64 -23.85 -37.50
N ALA A 620 6.36 -23.95 -37.87
CA ALA A 620 5.25 -23.62 -36.99
C ALA A 620 4.99 -24.74 -35.97
N VAL A 621 4.91 -24.38 -34.69
CA VAL A 621 4.51 -25.24 -33.58
C VAL A 621 3.09 -24.91 -33.17
N PRO A 622 2.14 -25.86 -33.23
CA PRO A 622 0.77 -25.63 -32.83
C PRO A 622 0.65 -25.44 -31.31
N LEU A 623 -0.16 -24.46 -30.91
CA LEU A 623 -0.57 -24.17 -29.55
C LEU A 623 -2.07 -24.43 -29.44
N LEU A 624 -2.44 -25.56 -28.82
CA LEU A 624 -3.80 -26.10 -28.86
C LEU A 624 -4.45 -26.06 -27.47
N TYR A 625 -5.70 -25.64 -27.38
CA TYR A 625 -6.45 -25.67 -26.12
C TYR A 625 -7.06 -27.05 -25.84
N GLY A 626 -7.17 -27.42 -24.57
CA GLY A 626 -7.62 -28.75 -24.12
C GLY A 626 -9.01 -29.19 -24.60
N HIS A 627 -9.89 -28.27 -24.99
CA HIS A 627 -11.20 -28.62 -25.57
C HIS A 627 -11.13 -29.01 -27.06
N ASN A 628 -9.98 -28.84 -27.71
CA ASN A 628 -9.75 -29.18 -29.12
C ASN A 628 -9.00 -30.52 -29.31
N VAL A 629 -8.91 -31.34 -28.25
CA VAL A 629 -8.09 -32.57 -28.24
C VAL A 629 -8.59 -33.66 -29.21
N ALA A 630 -9.89 -33.73 -29.50
CA ALA A 630 -10.42 -34.73 -30.43
C ALA A 630 -9.83 -34.60 -31.85
N ARG A 631 -9.55 -33.36 -32.30
CA ARG A 631 -8.90 -33.09 -33.58
C ARG A 631 -7.38 -33.23 -33.57
N PHE A 632 -6.77 -33.44 -32.40
CA PHE A 632 -5.33 -33.66 -32.26
C PHE A 632 -4.84 -34.88 -33.05
N ALA A 633 -5.72 -35.87 -33.24
CA ALA A 633 -5.46 -37.07 -34.04
C ALA A 633 -5.50 -36.81 -35.55
N GLU A 634 -6.17 -35.73 -35.99
CA GLU A 634 -6.41 -35.44 -37.41
C GLU A 634 -5.25 -34.67 -38.05
N PHE A 635 -4.49 -33.89 -37.27
CA PHE A 635 -3.37 -33.12 -37.79
C PHE A 635 -2.11 -33.99 -37.99
N LYS A 636 -1.73 -34.19 -39.25
CA LYS A 636 -0.44 -34.77 -39.64
C LYS A 636 0.70 -33.81 -39.28
N HIS A 637 1.23 -33.93 -38.07
CA HIS A 637 2.39 -33.15 -37.66
C HIS A 637 3.70 -33.81 -38.10
N PRO A 638 4.71 -33.03 -38.53
CA PRO A 638 6.03 -33.55 -38.82
C PRO A 638 6.61 -34.27 -37.59
N LYS A 639 7.18 -35.47 -37.79
CA LYS A 639 7.83 -36.22 -36.72
C LYS A 639 8.93 -35.36 -36.08
N GLY A 640 8.90 -35.24 -34.75
CA GLY A 640 9.91 -34.52 -33.99
C GLY A 640 9.58 -33.05 -33.66
N VAL A 641 8.46 -32.50 -34.15
CA VAL A 641 7.96 -31.16 -33.76
C VAL A 641 7.19 -31.27 -32.44
N PRO A 642 7.44 -30.39 -31.45
CA PRO A 642 6.72 -30.44 -30.18
C PRO A 642 5.25 -30.05 -30.41
N LYS A 643 4.35 -30.64 -29.63
CA LYS A 643 2.93 -30.25 -29.60
C LYS A 643 2.63 -29.63 -28.25
N LEU A 644 2.15 -28.38 -28.24
CA LEU A 644 1.85 -27.66 -27.01
C LEU A 644 0.35 -27.70 -26.74
N ARG A 645 -0.05 -28.21 -25.57
CA ARG A 645 -1.44 -28.26 -25.13
C ARG A 645 -1.67 -27.33 -23.94
N VAL A 646 -2.50 -26.32 -24.12
CA VAL A 646 -2.90 -25.38 -23.06
C VAL A 646 -4.02 -25.98 -22.23
N SER A 647 -3.75 -26.14 -20.94
CA SER A 647 -4.68 -26.73 -19.96
C SER A 647 -4.76 -25.85 -18.71
N ARG A 648 -5.92 -25.84 -18.03
CA ARG A 648 -6.10 -25.04 -16.81
C ARG A 648 -5.23 -25.56 -15.68
N LYS A 649 -5.12 -26.89 -15.62
CA LYS A 649 -4.24 -27.65 -14.74
C LYS A 649 -3.51 -28.67 -15.58
N SER A 650 -2.25 -28.93 -15.23
CA SER A 650 -1.42 -29.85 -15.98
C SER A 650 -1.93 -31.28 -15.84
N ASN A 651 -2.19 -31.95 -16.96
CA ASN A 651 -2.66 -33.34 -17.02
C ASN A 651 -1.49 -34.33 -17.04
N ALA A 652 -1.77 -35.62 -16.84
CA ALA A 652 -0.75 -36.66 -16.96
C ALA A 652 -0.09 -36.61 -18.35
N PRO A 653 1.24 -36.78 -18.43
CA PRO A 653 1.98 -36.61 -19.68
C PRO A 653 1.51 -37.64 -20.71
N LEU A 654 1.10 -37.16 -21.88
CA LEU A 654 0.99 -37.99 -23.07
C LEU A 654 2.36 -38.01 -23.75
N SER A 655 2.78 -39.16 -24.26
CA SER A 655 4.00 -39.25 -25.07
C SER A 655 3.92 -38.23 -26.21
N GLU A 656 4.91 -37.34 -26.31
CA GLU A 656 5.05 -36.30 -27.34
C GLU A 656 4.20 -35.01 -27.19
N VAL A 657 3.31 -34.91 -26.19
CA VAL A 657 2.53 -33.68 -25.93
C VAL A 657 3.05 -32.99 -24.68
N VAL A 658 3.30 -31.69 -24.79
CA VAL A 658 3.78 -30.85 -23.70
C VAL A 658 2.59 -30.07 -23.14
N ASP A 659 2.29 -30.30 -21.88
CA ASP A 659 1.19 -29.61 -21.20
C ASP A 659 1.66 -28.26 -20.64
N VAL A 660 1.05 -27.19 -21.15
CA VAL A 660 1.26 -25.83 -20.68
C VAL A 660 0.14 -25.46 -19.71
N ASN A 661 0.50 -25.21 -18.46
CA ASN A 661 -0.40 -24.77 -17.42
C ASN A 661 -0.76 -23.28 -17.62
N ALA A 662 -1.99 -23.04 -18.07
CA ALA A 662 -2.51 -21.70 -18.29
C ALA A 662 -2.44 -20.83 -17.03
N SER A 663 -2.75 -21.41 -15.87
CA SER A 663 -2.76 -20.70 -14.57
C SER A 663 -1.38 -20.20 -14.13
N ALA A 664 -0.30 -20.70 -14.72
CA ALA A 664 1.07 -20.25 -14.50
C ALA A 664 1.56 -19.23 -15.54
N MET A 665 0.80 -19.02 -16.63
CA MET A 665 1.17 -18.16 -17.76
C MET A 665 0.32 -16.89 -17.87
N SER A 666 -0.87 -16.85 -17.28
CA SER A 666 -1.79 -15.72 -17.43
C SER A 666 -2.52 -15.39 -16.13
N SER A 667 -2.66 -14.10 -15.84
CA SER A 667 -3.44 -13.55 -14.73
C SER A 667 -4.95 -13.59 -14.96
N VAL A 668 -5.38 -13.72 -16.21
CA VAL A 668 -6.81 -13.76 -16.60
C VAL A 668 -7.35 -15.18 -16.76
N THR A 669 -6.69 -16.17 -16.18
CA THR A 669 -7.10 -17.59 -16.26
C THR A 669 -8.41 -17.91 -15.57
N TRP A 670 -8.94 -16.98 -14.79
CA TRP A 670 -10.30 -17.05 -14.25
C TRP A 670 -11.38 -16.94 -15.34
N LEU A 671 -11.04 -16.38 -16.51
CA LEU A 671 -11.88 -16.40 -17.70
C LEU A 671 -11.85 -17.74 -18.46
N TYR A 672 -10.99 -18.69 -18.04
CA TYR A 672 -10.90 -20.00 -18.66
C TYR A 672 -11.82 -20.99 -17.94
N PRO A 673 -12.98 -21.35 -18.53
CA PRO A 673 -13.99 -22.18 -17.87
C PRO A 673 -13.45 -23.56 -17.47
#